data_AF-A0A8H8CQ83-F1
#
_entry.id   AF-A0A8H8CQ83-F1
#
_cell.length_a   1.000
_cell.length_b   1.000
_cell.length_c   1.000
_cell.angle_alpha   90.00
_cell.angle_beta   90.00
_cell.angle_gamma   90.00
#
_symmetry.space_group_name_H-M   'P 1'
#
loop_
_entity.id
_entity.type
_entity.pdbx_description
1 polymer ?
#
loop_
_entity_poly.entity_id
_entity_poly.type
_entity_poly.pdbx_seq_one_letter_code
_entity_poly.pdbx_strand_id
1 'polypeptide(L)'
;MSSGNLHISTQFTEDVIARTPSKCERPSCQAIIQVGDQRIYLASQNPNVSGKYVCKACFDHYARKSVTLARVVHEDSASSTSIQTKQREESNAVASAKLTPVSARLINISDVQQMINEGQRKGANTPQGRVTSMPPSSSSVVGGPNIHNPSYFQNFFSHHSTPSISASGYSASHALYAQEHKRWSTAAYKGSLAPGQIPVNAQTKAMVPIVAGVGYELLLGKTEQTGIKEGISVDYGLTPQELAQAIRSCVIKPLTKLFPGFPWDFSKSRVRETAIWQDILANRDLTEPYFQGRFLKAKSGKSAAGTYTFSPPNKPVSFIVIIDRNQWIEAERMTQDSDAAYVPEPKRLIESVASDSSEKHTHQHDHAFPLTRKRKELASPYSTTDNSDIRKRREPANSHQTIDTSDAFSTLSYVEDEYSFDKKNQNNTNNTGESVQFKSLDANEVTRGLLLGGQQSVLELKQRFDAIRIESILCYPIVFTPFHDLGSNNQSSIISSKGYFAQLSFNDHTDFISKGGFKTAHSALLEWTSASPSGLLGSWLTSPISIAMKRLYTQRKDPKTGAMVLKRFAYADESIKTLMEATSLAYADSILQFAYGFINNFLNKQGSNLDSDDLPFSIPKLRFVKACIAYSFGKGKQQAASTSYSAAYLLEELIPTELPFIKYIHNADAVPLLEESEPGYDTSKFLCFVQHVQFVESHGQVFLSDFQGAGDLLTDPQVMTHPKLKDGNGNPLQNLFGEGNVEEAFMKFPSQHKCNEYCTWFDLEPINTE
;
A
#
# COMPACT_ATOMS: atom_id res chain seq x y z
N MET A 1 -41.00 -12.66 -24.16
CA MET A 1 -40.19 -13.65 -23.42
C MET A 1 -38.90 -12.94 -23.05
N SER A 2 -38.78 -12.47 -21.81
CA SER A 2 -37.63 -11.73 -21.31
C SER A 2 -36.83 -12.67 -20.41
N SER A 3 -35.60 -12.97 -20.82
CA SER A 3 -34.67 -13.84 -20.11
C SER A 3 -33.91 -12.99 -19.09
N GLY A 4 -34.29 -13.08 -17.81
CA GLY A 4 -33.53 -12.48 -16.72
C GLY A 4 -32.25 -13.29 -16.46
N ASN A 5 -31.09 -12.65 -16.60
CA ASN A 5 -29.80 -13.23 -16.26
C ASN A 5 -29.65 -13.36 -14.73
N LEU A 6 -29.49 -14.59 -14.25
CA LEU A 6 -29.30 -14.94 -12.85
C LEU A 6 -27.79 -15.11 -12.58
N HIS A 7 -27.22 -14.28 -11.70
CA HIS A 7 -25.83 -14.40 -11.27
C HIS A 7 -25.73 -15.49 -10.17
N ILE A 8 -25.14 -16.64 -10.49
CA ILE A 8 -24.84 -17.69 -9.52
C ILE A 8 -23.50 -17.35 -8.86
N SER A 9 -23.52 -16.92 -7.59
CA SER A 9 -22.36 -17.03 -6.72
C SER A 9 -22.30 -18.48 -6.22
N THR A 10 -21.39 -19.28 -6.77
CA THR A 10 -21.16 -20.66 -6.34
C THR A 10 -20.53 -20.66 -4.94
N GLN A 11 -21.35 -20.70 -3.89
CA GLN A 11 -20.92 -21.08 -2.53
C GLN A 11 -20.73 -22.61 -2.43
N PHE A 12 -19.99 -23.20 -3.35
CA PHE A 12 -19.61 -24.62 -3.29
C PHE A 12 -18.16 -24.69 -2.86
N THR A 13 -17.93 -25.13 -1.63
CA THR A 13 -16.58 -25.43 -1.15
C THR A 13 -16.10 -26.72 -1.77
N GLU A 14 -14.82 -26.73 -2.15
CA GLU A 14 -13.95 -27.83 -2.60
C GLU A 14 -14.51 -29.25 -2.40
N ASP A 15 -14.44 -30.06 -3.46
CA ASP A 15 -14.73 -31.50 -3.41
C ASP A 15 -13.77 -32.22 -2.46
N VAL A 16 -14.19 -32.41 -1.21
CA VAL A 16 -13.38 -33.12 -0.20
C VAL A 16 -13.60 -34.61 -0.34
N ILE A 17 -12.52 -35.38 -0.53
CA ILE A 17 -12.54 -36.83 -0.40
C ILE A 17 -12.73 -37.21 1.09
N ALA A 18 -13.73 -38.03 1.39
CA ALA A 18 -14.00 -38.47 2.75
C ALA A 18 -12.81 -39.25 3.34
N ARG A 19 -12.31 -38.80 4.50
CA ARG A 19 -11.23 -39.48 5.25
C ARG A 19 -11.74 -40.53 6.24
N THR A 20 -13.02 -40.47 6.58
CA THR A 20 -13.70 -41.38 7.51
C THR A 20 -15.10 -41.66 6.97
N PRO A 21 -15.64 -42.88 7.15
CA PRO A 21 -17.01 -43.17 6.76
C PRO A 21 -17.98 -42.22 7.47
N SER A 22 -18.92 -41.63 6.74
CA SER A 22 -19.91 -40.69 7.31
C SER A 22 -21.27 -40.87 6.64
N LYS A 23 -22.36 -40.71 7.40
CA LYS A 23 -23.71 -40.78 6.80
C LYS A 23 -23.98 -39.51 6.00
N CYS A 24 -24.61 -39.67 4.84
CA CYS A 24 -25.16 -38.56 4.09
C CYS A 24 -26.19 -37.80 4.96
N GLU A 25 -26.03 -36.49 5.10
CA GLU A 25 -26.87 -35.67 5.99
C GLU A 25 -28.17 -35.19 5.33
N ARG A 26 -28.46 -35.65 4.10
CA ARG A 26 -29.79 -35.50 3.49
C ARG A 26 -30.76 -36.44 4.22
N PRO A 27 -31.84 -35.95 4.86
CA PRO A 27 -32.69 -36.79 5.73
C PRO A 27 -33.31 -38.01 5.05
N SER A 28 -33.57 -37.92 3.74
CA SER A 28 -34.13 -39.02 2.95
C SER A 28 -33.08 -40.00 2.42
N CYS A 29 -31.79 -39.73 2.63
CA CYS A 29 -30.69 -40.56 2.16
C CYS A 29 -30.07 -41.28 3.35
N GLN A 30 -29.96 -42.61 3.25
CA GLN A 30 -29.32 -43.44 4.27
C GLN A 30 -27.92 -43.92 3.81
N ALA A 31 -27.38 -43.36 2.73
CA ALA A 31 -26.07 -43.75 2.21
C ALA A 31 -24.96 -43.39 3.19
N ILE A 32 -23.98 -44.28 3.31
CA ILE A 32 -22.71 -44.02 4.00
C ILE A 32 -21.69 -43.64 2.93
N ILE A 33 -21.14 -42.44 3.03
CA ILE A 33 -20.01 -41.95 2.25
C ILE A 33 -18.77 -42.64 2.81
N GLN A 34 -18.16 -43.56 2.07
CA GLN A 34 -17.01 -44.33 2.51
C GLN A 34 -15.72 -43.51 2.42
N VAL A 35 -14.64 -44.00 3.04
CA VAL A 35 -13.31 -43.40 2.87
C VAL A 35 -12.92 -43.49 1.39
N GLY A 36 -12.50 -42.37 0.80
CA GLY A 36 -12.19 -42.29 -0.63
C GLY A 36 -13.35 -41.79 -1.50
N ASP A 37 -14.59 -41.79 -1.00
CA ASP A 37 -15.74 -41.25 -1.74
C ASP A 37 -15.75 -39.71 -1.69
N GLN A 38 -16.31 -39.07 -2.72
CA GLN A 38 -16.59 -37.63 -2.71
C GLN A 38 -17.61 -37.26 -1.63
N ARG A 39 -17.23 -36.33 -0.75
CA ARG A 39 -18.07 -35.76 0.31
C ARG A 39 -18.26 -34.27 0.06
N ILE A 40 -19.47 -33.89 -0.32
CA ILE A 40 -19.75 -32.53 -0.81
C ILE A 40 -20.52 -31.75 0.25
N TYR A 41 -20.08 -30.54 0.58
CA TYR A 41 -20.74 -29.67 1.55
C TYR A 41 -21.75 -28.75 0.86
N LEU A 42 -22.99 -28.77 1.34
CA LEU A 42 -24.06 -27.88 0.93
C LEU A 42 -24.31 -26.83 2.01
N ALA A 43 -24.00 -25.57 1.72
CA ALA A 43 -24.27 -24.46 2.63
C ALA A 43 -25.78 -24.28 2.87
N SER A 44 -26.14 -23.87 4.09
CA SER A 44 -27.52 -23.47 4.42
C SER A 44 -27.81 -22.07 3.91
N GLN A 45 -29.04 -21.80 3.46
CA GLN A 45 -29.49 -20.43 3.13
C GLN A 45 -29.55 -19.52 4.37
N ASN A 46 -29.71 -20.10 5.56
CA ASN A 46 -29.64 -19.35 6.81
C ASN A 46 -28.19 -19.40 7.34
N PRO A 47 -27.47 -18.26 7.43
CA PRO A 47 -26.08 -18.22 7.88
C PRO A 47 -25.90 -18.67 9.34
N ASN A 48 -26.97 -18.74 10.13
CA ASN A 48 -26.94 -19.24 11.51
C ASN A 48 -27.08 -20.76 11.62
N VAL A 49 -27.29 -21.47 10.51
CA VAL A 49 -27.42 -22.93 10.47
C VAL A 49 -26.24 -23.50 9.72
N SER A 50 -25.52 -24.44 10.32
CA SER A 50 -24.44 -25.15 9.64
C SER A 50 -24.98 -25.85 8.39
N GLY A 51 -24.22 -25.81 7.30
CA GLY A 51 -24.51 -26.59 6.09
C GLY A 51 -24.41 -28.10 6.36
N LYS A 52 -24.65 -28.89 5.32
CA LYS A 52 -24.74 -30.34 5.42
C LYS A 52 -23.82 -31.04 4.44
N TYR A 53 -23.20 -32.13 4.85
CA TYR A 53 -22.41 -32.99 3.98
C TYR A 53 -23.28 -34.08 3.33
N VAL A 54 -23.25 -34.15 2.00
CA VAL A 54 -24.04 -35.11 1.23
C VAL A 54 -23.15 -35.97 0.33
N CYS A 55 -23.63 -37.16 0.01
CA CYS A 55 -23.00 -38.01 -0.99
C CYS A 55 -23.20 -37.43 -2.40
N LYS A 56 -22.35 -37.84 -3.35
CA LYS A 56 -22.41 -37.40 -4.76
C LYS A 56 -23.81 -37.52 -5.38
N ALA A 57 -24.47 -38.66 -5.21
CA ALA A 57 -25.83 -38.86 -5.74
C ALA A 57 -26.86 -37.86 -5.18
N CYS A 58 -26.73 -37.46 -3.91
CA CYS A 58 -27.60 -36.45 -3.33
C CYS A 58 -27.24 -35.04 -3.77
N PHE A 59 -25.97 -34.74 -3.95
CA PHE A 59 -25.53 -33.49 -4.56
C PHE A 59 -26.12 -33.34 -5.98
N ASP A 60 -25.99 -34.35 -6.83
CA ASP A 60 -26.53 -34.33 -8.20
C ASP A 60 -28.07 -34.21 -8.21
N HIS A 61 -28.74 -34.71 -7.17
CA HIS A 61 -30.18 -34.49 -6.96
C HIS A 61 -30.50 -33.04 -6.63
N TYR A 62 -29.71 -32.37 -5.78
CA TYR A 62 -29.91 -30.95 -5.46
C TYR A 62 -29.57 -30.03 -6.63
N ALA A 63 -28.50 -30.33 -7.37
CA ALA A 63 -28.11 -29.60 -8.57
C ALA A 63 -29.20 -29.63 -9.66
N ARG A 64 -29.94 -30.75 -9.78
CA ARG A 64 -31.06 -30.89 -10.74
C ARG A 64 -32.39 -30.30 -10.28
N LYS A 65 -32.57 -30.00 -8.98
CA LYS A 65 -33.80 -29.39 -8.50
C LYS A 65 -33.83 -27.90 -8.86
N SER A 66 -34.75 -27.52 -9.73
CA SER A 66 -34.99 -26.13 -10.18
C SER A 66 -35.27 -25.14 -9.04
N VAL A 67 -35.70 -25.62 -7.87
CA VAL A 67 -35.98 -24.80 -6.67
C VAL A 67 -34.72 -24.49 -5.85
N THR A 68 -33.59 -25.15 -6.12
CA THR A 68 -32.29 -24.91 -5.46
C THR A 68 -31.46 -23.84 -6.18
N LEU A 69 -31.89 -23.43 -7.38
CA LEU A 69 -31.54 -22.14 -7.96
C LEU A 69 -32.40 -21.08 -7.26
N ALA A 70 -31.78 -20.01 -6.77
CA ALA A 70 -32.41 -19.00 -5.93
C ALA A 70 -33.81 -18.60 -6.44
N ARG A 71 -34.84 -18.79 -5.60
CA ARG A 71 -36.19 -18.26 -5.86
C ARG A 71 -36.13 -16.74 -5.87
N VAL A 72 -36.57 -16.13 -6.98
CA VAL A 72 -37.09 -14.78 -6.99
C VAL A 72 -38.26 -14.74 -6.00
N VAL A 73 -38.17 -13.87 -5.00
CA VAL A 73 -39.32 -13.54 -4.15
C VAL A 73 -40.27 -12.72 -5.02
N HIS A 74 -41.28 -13.38 -5.57
CA HIS A 74 -42.46 -12.69 -6.07
C HIS A 74 -43.33 -12.31 -4.87
N GLU A 75 -43.55 -11.02 -4.65
CA GLU A 75 -44.62 -10.53 -3.80
C GLU A 75 -45.97 -10.87 -4.45
N ASP A 76 -46.69 -11.82 -3.86
CA ASP A 76 -48.01 -12.21 -4.34
C ASP A 76 -49.04 -11.09 -4.14
N SER A 77 -49.70 -10.78 -5.25
CA SER A 77 -50.80 -9.83 -5.38
C SER A 77 -52.11 -10.44 -4.89
N ALA A 78 -52.85 -9.72 -4.06
CA ALA A 78 -54.25 -10.04 -3.74
C ALA A 78 -55.19 -9.46 -4.82
N SER A 79 -55.82 -10.38 -5.55
CA SER A 79 -57.19 -10.33 -6.12
C SER A 79 -57.62 -9.13 -6.99
N SER A 80 -57.73 -9.46 -8.27
CA SER A 80 -58.43 -8.78 -9.37
C SER A 80 -59.90 -8.40 -9.11
N THR A 81 -60.29 -7.20 -9.57
CA THR A 81 -61.52 -7.04 -10.36
C THR A 81 -61.29 -6.03 -11.48
N SER A 82 -61.65 -6.44 -12.69
CA SER A 82 -61.53 -5.78 -13.99
C SER A 82 -62.13 -4.37 -14.06
N ILE A 83 -61.48 -3.46 -14.79
CA ILE A 83 -62.07 -2.59 -15.82
C ILE A 83 -60.93 -2.04 -16.70
N GLN A 84 -61.17 -2.05 -18.00
CA GLN A 84 -60.31 -1.53 -19.07
C GLN A 84 -59.87 -0.08 -18.82
N THR A 85 -58.72 0.34 -19.37
CA THR A 85 -58.60 1.40 -20.40
C THR A 85 -57.22 2.11 -20.35
N LYS A 86 -56.60 2.22 -21.54
CA LYS A 86 -55.58 3.18 -22.01
C LYS A 86 -54.25 3.33 -21.26
N GLN A 87 -53.21 2.83 -21.93
CA GLN A 87 -51.84 3.32 -21.85
C GLN A 87 -51.76 4.78 -22.32
N ARG A 88 -51.06 5.62 -21.55
CA ARG A 88 -50.39 6.82 -22.04
C ARG A 88 -49.04 6.93 -21.35
N GLU A 89 -48.01 6.96 -22.19
CA GLU A 89 -46.63 7.28 -21.85
C GLU A 89 -46.54 8.70 -21.31
N GLU A 90 -45.76 8.91 -20.26
CA GLU A 90 -45.24 10.23 -19.93
C GLU A 90 -43.82 10.09 -19.37
N SER A 91 -42.92 10.71 -20.13
CA SER A 91 -41.49 10.85 -19.97
C SER A 91 -41.16 11.91 -18.92
N ASN A 92 -40.16 11.61 -18.10
CA ASN A 92 -39.57 12.55 -17.16
C ASN A 92 -38.80 13.65 -17.90
N ALA A 93 -39.31 14.87 -17.82
CA ALA A 93 -38.53 16.10 -17.90
C ALA A 93 -38.73 16.87 -16.59
N VAL A 94 -37.67 17.03 -15.80
CA VAL A 94 -37.63 18.09 -14.78
C VAL A 94 -36.40 18.95 -15.03
N ALA A 95 -36.73 20.15 -15.48
CA ALA A 95 -35.84 21.25 -15.71
C ALA A 95 -35.34 21.88 -14.41
N SER A 96 -34.19 22.53 -14.55
CA SER A 96 -33.61 23.53 -13.66
C SER A 96 -34.65 24.45 -13.01
N ALA A 97 -34.78 24.36 -11.68
CA ALA A 97 -35.34 25.43 -10.87
C ALA A 97 -34.19 26.29 -10.31
N LYS A 98 -34.16 27.55 -10.74
CA LYS A 98 -33.33 28.61 -10.16
C LYS A 98 -33.67 28.78 -8.67
N LEU A 99 -32.72 28.44 -7.80
CA LEU A 99 -32.77 28.84 -6.40
C LEU A 99 -32.38 30.31 -6.27
N THR A 100 -33.27 31.08 -5.65
CA THR A 100 -33.00 32.43 -5.14
C THR A 100 -32.02 32.37 -3.97
N PRO A 101 -31.09 33.34 -3.82
CA PRO A 101 -30.11 33.32 -2.76
C PRO A 101 -30.77 33.65 -1.41
N VAL A 102 -30.64 32.72 -0.46
CA VAL A 102 -30.94 32.97 0.95
C VAL A 102 -29.93 34.01 1.44
N SER A 103 -30.44 35.20 1.78
CA SER A 103 -29.69 36.31 2.34
C SER A 103 -29.02 35.91 3.65
N ALA A 104 -27.69 35.83 3.63
CA ALA A 104 -26.89 35.73 4.83
C ALA A 104 -27.12 36.99 5.68
N ARG A 105 -27.73 36.81 6.86
CA ARG A 105 -27.83 37.89 7.85
C ARG A 105 -26.41 38.32 8.21
N LEU A 106 -26.06 39.56 7.86
CA LEU A 106 -24.85 40.23 8.32
C LEU A 106 -24.81 40.20 9.85
N ILE A 107 -23.68 39.77 10.40
CA ILE A 107 -23.36 39.87 11.82
C ILE A 107 -23.33 41.36 12.18
N ASN A 108 -24.25 41.77 13.04
CA ASN A 108 -24.31 43.14 13.55
C ASN A 108 -23.17 43.36 14.55
N ILE A 109 -22.23 44.24 14.20
CA ILE A 109 -21.04 44.55 15.00
C ILE A 109 -21.42 45.16 16.37
N SER A 110 -22.59 45.82 16.49
CA SER A 110 -23.06 46.33 17.79
C SER A 110 -23.36 45.21 18.78
N ASP A 111 -23.89 44.09 18.29
CA ASP A 111 -24.31 42.97 19.14
C ASP A 111 -23.08 42.20 19.66
N VAL A 112 -22.03 42.11 18.83
CA VAL A 112 -20.72 41.57 19.24
C VAL A 112 -20.05 42.48 20.27
N GLN A 113 -20.08 43.81 20.07
CA GLN A 113 -19.55 44.77 21.05
C GLN A 113 -20.33 44.76 22.37
N GLN A 114 -21.65 44.62 22.31
CA GLN A 114 -22.50 44.51 23.49
C GLN A 114 -22.20 43.21 24.25
N MET A 115 -22.01 42.09 23.55
CA MET A 115 -21.67 40.80 24.14
C MET A 115 -20.26 40.80 24.77
N ILE A 116 -19.29 41.49 24.17
CA ILE A 116 -17.93 41.68 24.74
C ILE A 116 -17.98 42.56 25.99
N ASN A 117 -18.74 43.66 25.94
CA ASN A 117 -18.92 44.55 27.08
C ASN A 117 -19.65 43.86 28.24
N GLU A 118 -20.61 42.99 27.93
CA GLU A 118 -21.34 42.20 28.92
C GLU A 118 -20.48 41.08 29.52
N GLY A 119 -19.61 40.46 28.72
CA GLY A 119 -18.59 39.53 29.20
C GLY A 119 -17.54 40.17 30.11
N GLN A 120 -17.16 41.43 29.84
CA GLN A 120 -16.27 42.20 30.71
C GLN A 120 -16.95 42.65 32.01
N ARG A 121 -18.26 42.90 32.00
CA ARG A 121 -19.04 43.24 33.21
C ARG A 121 -19.35 42.03 34.10
N LYS A 122 -19.49 40.83 33.52
CA LYS A 122 -19.87 39.60 34.24
C LYS A 122 -18.73 38.83 34.91
N GLY A 123 -17.49 39.36 34.88
CA GLY A 123 -16.46 39.04 35.86
C GLY A 123 -16.18 37.54 36.09
N ALA A 124 -15.95 36.76 35.04
CA ALA A 124 -15.50 35.38 35.17
C ALA A 124 -14.02 35.25 34.76
N ASN A 125 -13.15 35.20 35.78
CA ASN A 125 -11.76 34.72 35.77
C ASN A 125 -10.72 35.49 34.93
N THR A 126 -10.28 36.64 35.45
CA THR A 126 -8.98 37.24 35.12
C THR A 126 -7.87 36.74 36.07
N PRO A 127 -6.63 36.49 35.60
CA PRO A 127 -5.50 36.16 36.47
C PRO A 127 -5.07 37.38 37.28
N GLN A 128 -4.96 37.23 38.60
CA GLN A 128 -4.46 38.25 39.52
C GLN A 128 -3.06 38.74 39.14
N GLY A 129 -2.88 40.05 39.03
CA GLY A 129 -1.57 40.67 38.81
C GLY A 129 -1.57 42.05 38.15
N ARG A 130 -2.64 42.85 38.25
CA ARG A 130 -2.62 44.25 37.78
C ARG A 130 -2.90 45.21 38.93
N VAL A 131 -2.03 46.22 39.03
CA VAL A 131 -2.05 47.32 39.99
C VAL A 131 -3.41 48.01 39.97
N THR A 132 -4.08 48.04 41.11
CA THR A 132 -5.26 48.87 41.37
C THR A 132 -4.84 50.34 41.39
N SER A 133 -5.43 51.15 40.52
CA SER A 133 -5.34 52.61 40.61
C SER A 133 -6.04 53.08 41.89
N MET A 134 -5.37 53.88 42.71
CA MET A 134 -5.98 54.56 43.85
C MET A 134 -7.08 55.54 43.41
N PRO A 135 -8.11 55.77 44.24
CA PRO A 135 -9.16 56.72 43.92
C PRO A 135 -8.63 58.18 44.00
N PRO A 136 -9.08 59.10 43.13
CA PRO A 136 -8.66 60.49 43.20
C PRO A 136 -9.30 61.19 44.39
N SER A 137 -8.45 61.70 45.29
CA SER A 137 -8.81 62.67 46.32
C SER A 137 -9.11 64.03 45.69
N SER A 138 -10.26 64.58 46.03
CA SER A 138 -10.73 65.92 45.70
C SER A 138 -9.81 67.03 46.22
N SER A 139 -9.26 67.87 45.33
CA SER A 139 -8.98 69.29 45.61
C SER A 139 -8.52 70.05 44.36
N SER A 140 -9.19 71.18 44.14
CA SER A 140 -8.78 72.43 43.48
C SER A 140 -7.82 72.43 42.28
N VAL A 141 -8.41 72.83 41.14
CA VAL A 141 -7.96 73.85 40.16
C VAL A 141 -6.57 73.69 39.53
N VAL A 142 -6.53 73.59 38.20
CA VAL A 142 -5.78 74.44 37.25
C VAL A 142 -5.79 73.72 35.89
N GLY A 143 -6.30 74.41 34.87
CA GLY A 143 -6.39 73.88 33.50
C GLY A 143 -5.02 73.53 32.93
N GLY A 144 -4.87 72.29 32.45
CA GLY A 144 -3.69 71.85 31.72
C GLY A 144 -3.56 72.53 30.36
N PRO A 145 -2.35 72.56 29.78
CA PRO A 145 -2.05 73.32 28.57
C PRO A 145 -2.84 72.79 27.37
N ASN A 146 -3.50 73.72 26.67
CA ASN A 146 -4.28 73.46 25.47
C ASN A 146 -3.35 73.16 24.28
N ILE A 147 -3.36 71.90 23.83
CA ILE A 147 -2.46 71.35 22.79
C ILE A 147 -2.81 71.90 21.38
N HIS A 148 -3.86 72.71 21.23
CA HIS A 148 -4.31 73.24 19.94
C HIS A 148 -3.87 74.67 19.62
N ASN A 149 -2.91 75.25 20.35
CA ASN A 149 -2.37 76.58 20.03
C ASN A 149 -0.89 76.55 19.62
N PRO A 150 -0.57 76.63 18.30
CA PRO A 150 0.81 76.57 17.80
C PRO A 150 1.70 77.75 18.23
N SER A 151 1.12 78.84 18.74
CA SER A 151 1.89 80.02 19.16
C SER A 151 2.59 79.87 20.52
N TYR A 152 2.28 78.82 21.30
CA TYR A 152 2.87 78.61 22.62
C TYR A 152 4.29 78.02 22.59
N PHE A 153 4.71 77.42 21.47
CA PHE A 153 6.02 76.77 21.33
C PHE A 153 7.16 77.72 20.88
N GLN A 154 6.86 78.90 20.35
CA GLN A 154 7.89 79.84 19.87
C GLN A 154 8.57 80.65 20.99
N ASN A 155 7.93 80.79 22.15
CA ASN A 155 8.51 81.55 23.27
C ASN A 155 9.43 80.71 24.18
N PHE A 156 9.54 79.40 23.97
CA PHE A 156 10.31 78.51 24.86
C PHE A 156 11.80 78.41 24.50
N PHE A 157 12.22 78.86 23.31
CA PHE A 157 13.61 78.78 22.85
C PHE A 157 14.37 80.11 22.85
N SER A 158 13.71 81.21 23.21
CA SER A 158 14.32 82.54 23.28
C SER A 158 14.46 82.92 24.75
N HIS A 159 15.58 82.55 25.38
CA HIS A 159 16.32 83.32 26.39
C HIS A 159 17.30 82.40 27.14
N HIS A 160 18.59 82.57 26.82
CA HIS A 160 19.70 82.12 27.64
C HIS A 160 19.74 82.90 28.95
N SER A 161 19.72 82.20 30.08
CA SER A 161 20.48 82.51 31.32
C SER A 161 20.23 81.42 32.35
N THR A 162 21.28 80.71 32.74
CA THR A 162 21.31 79.76 33.85
C THR A 162 21.01 80.43 35.20
N PRO A 163 20.19 79.79 36.05
CA PRO A 163 20.63 79.61 37.44
C PRO A 163 20.42 78.17 37.95
N SER A 164 21.34 77.75 38.81
CA SER A 164 21.32 76.47 39.50
C SER A 164 20.09 76.35 40.40
N ILE A 165 19.24 75.36 40.13
CA ILE A 165 18.21 74.92 41.07
C ILE A 165 18.44 73.43 41.33
N SER A 166 18.74 73.14 42.58
CA SER A 166 18.90 71.81 43.19
C SER A 166 17.70 70.92 42.90
N ALA A 167 17.94 69.84 42.15
CA ALA A 167 16.95 68.84 41.75
C ALA A 167 16.56 67.94 42.95
N SER A 168 15.54 68.36 43.70
CA SER A 168 14.78 67.48 44.59
C SER A 168 13.53 66.98 43.85
N GLY A 169 13.71 66.06 42.90
CA GLY A 169 12.62 65.56 42.05
C GLY A 169 12.49 64.04 41.97
N TYR A 170 13.42 63.27 42.52
CA TYR A 170 13.37 61.81 42.44
C TYR A 170 12.84 61.24 43.75
N SER A 171 11.61 60.73 43.72
CA SER A 171 11.05 59.94 44.81
C SER A 171 11.90 58.68 45.04
N ALA A 172 11.84 58.12 46.25
CA ALA A 172 12.57 56.91 46.64
C ALA A 172 12.36 55.71 45.67
N SER A 173 11.30 55.73 44.87
CA SER A 173 11.00 54.77 43.81
C SER A 173 12.04 54.74 42.68
N HIS A 174 12.78 55.83 42.43
CA HIS A 174 13.81 55.89 41.39
C HIS A 174 15.14 55.24 41.81
N ALA A 175 15.39 55.05 43.11
CA ALA A 175 16.58 54.35 43.60
C ALA A 175 16.59 52.87 43.16
N LEU A 176 15.41 52.28 42.95
CA LEU A 176 15.27 50.91 42.46
C LEU A 176 15.35 50.82 40.94
N TYR A 177 15.25 51.93 40.20
CA TYR A 177 15.20 51.93 38.74
C TYR A 177 16.45 51.30 38.11
N ALA A 178 17.64 51.64 38.61
CA ALA A 178 18.89 51.03 38.14
C ALA A 178 18.96 49.53 38.44
N GLN A 179 18.38 49.09 39.57
CA GLN A 179 18.30 47.70 39.98
C GLN A 179 17.29 46.91 39.12
N GLU A 180 16.13 47.52 38.83
CA GLU A 180 15.09 46.98 37.95
C GLU A 180 15.62 46.86 36.50
N HIS A 181 16.34 47.89 36.02
CA HIS A 181 16.93 47.92 34.69
C HIS A 181 18.06 46.88 34.54
N LYS A 182 18.87 46.69 35.58
CA LYS A 182 19.87 45.61 35.63
C LYS A 182 19.23 44.23 35.71
N ARG A 183 18.11 44.08 36.44
CA ARG A 183 17.32 42.84 36.47
C ARG A 183 16.73 42.52 35.11
N TRP A 184 16.18 43.52 34.42
CA TRP A 184 15.61 43.37 33.07
C TRP A 184 16.68 43.11 32.01
N SER A 185 17.83 43.78 32.05
CA SER A 185 18.91 43.47 31.11
C SER A 185 19.47 42.06 31.33
N THR A 186 19.65 41.64 32.59
CA THR A 186 20.11 40.28 32.91
C THR A 186 19.09 39.22 32.49
N ALA A 187 17.79 39.52 32.54
CA ALA A 187 16.73 38.64 32.05
C ALA A 187 16.63 38.61 30.51
N ALA A 188 16.84 39.75 29.84
CA ALA A 188 16.79 39.88 28.39
C ALA A 188 17.99 39.22 27.68
N TYR A 189 19.15 39.17 28.32
CA TYR A 189 20.38 38.55 27.79
C TYR A 189 20.68 37.16 28.35
N LYS A 190 19.80 36.59 29.17
CA LYS A 190 19.86 35.16 29.52
C LYS A 190 19.41 34.39 28.28
N GLY A 191 20.35 34.14 27.37
CA GLY A 191 20.10 33.50 26.09
C GLY A 191 19.13 32.33 26.23
N SER A 192 18.05 32.38 25.46
CA SER A 192 17.14 31.25 25.34
C SER A 192 17.98 30.06 24.92
N LEU A 193 18.13 29.09 25.81
CA LEU A 193 18.67 27.78 25.47
C LEU A 193 17.91 27.31 24.22
N ALA A 194 18.63 26.73 23.26
CA ALA A 194 18.00 26.13 22.10
C ALA A 194 16.91 25.15 22.58
N PRO A 195 15.76 25.05 21.90
CA PRO A 195 14.69 24.14 22.28
C PRO A 195 15.25 22.72 22.48
N GLY A 196 15.27 22.22 23.72
CA GLY A 196 15.73 20.87 24.05
C GLY A 196 16.91 20.75 25.02
N GLN A 197 17.62 21.82 25.37
CA GLN A 197 18.71 21.72 26.34
C GLN A 197 18.21 21.68 27.79
N ILE A 198 18.58 20.62 28.53
CA ILE A 198 18.33 20.48 29.97
C ILE A 198 19.21 21.51 30.71
N PRO A 199 18.66 22.31 31.64
CA PRO A 199 19.46 23.23 32.45
C PRO A 199 20.62 22.50 33.13
N VAL A 200 21.82 23.09 33.13
CA VAL A 200 23.05 22.51 33.71
C VAL A 200 22.85 22.01 35.16
N ASN A 201 21.93 22.62 35.91
CA ASN A 201 21.64 22.27 37.30
C ASN A 201 20.70 21.05 37.45
N ALA A 202 20.07 20.59 36.37
CA ALA A 202 19.26 19.37 36.32
C ALA A 202 20.05 18.15 35.77
N GLN A 203 21.36 18.31 35.54
CA GLN A 203 22.30 17.25 35.12
C GLN A 203 22.70 16.29 36.26
N THR A 204 21.86 16.10 37.29
CA THR A 204 21.93 14.87 38.08
C THR A 204 21.58 13.73 37.14
N LYS A 205 22.57 12.92 36.73
CA LYS A 205 22.49 11.80 35.77
C LYS A 205 21.08 11.26 35.62
N ALA A 206 20.37 11.74 34.61
CA ALA A 206 19.01 11.30 34.32
C ALA A 206 19.12 9.89 33.76
N MET A 207 18.84 8.88 34.59
CA MET A 207 18.96 7.49 34.20
C MET A 207 17.66 7.03 33.53
N VAL A 208 17.76 6.42 32.36
CA VAL A 208 16.66 5.79 31.63
C VAL A 208 16.76 4.28 31.83
N PRO A 209 15.76 3.61 32.44
CA PRO A 209 15.74 2.15 32.52
C PRO A 209 15.44 1.57 31.13
N ILE A 210 16.24 0.59 30.71
CA ILE A 210 16.06 -0.13 29.45
C ILE A 210 16.11 -1.65 29.67
N VAL A 211 15.51 -2.39 28.74
CA VAL A 211 15.60 -3.86 28.67
C VAL A 211 16.16 -4.21 27.29
N ALA A 212 17.26 -4.96 27.26
CA ALA A 212 17.91 -5.44 26.05
C ALA A 212 17.62 -6.93 25.87
N GLY A 213 17.01 -7.31 24.75
CA GLY A 213 16.85 -8.69 24.31
C GLY A 213 17.83 -9.08 23.21
N VAL A 214 17.89 -10.37 22.90
CA VAL A 214 18.63 -10.87 21.73
C VAL A 214 17.66 -11.54 20.76
N GLY A 215 17.85 -11.31 19.47
CA GLY A 215 17.25 -12.06 18.38
C GLY A 215 18.26 -12.35 17.29
N TYR A 216 17.88 -13.16 16.30
CA TYR A 216 18.71 -13.46 15.14
C TYR A 216 17.88 -13.41 13.86
N GLU A 217 18.56 -13.21 12.74
CA GLU A 217 17.91 -13.18 11.42
C GLU A 217 17.59 -14.58 10.92
N LEU A 218 16.38 -14.74 10.38
CA LEU A 218 15.96 -15.90 9.63
C LEU A 218 16.14 -15.65 8.13
N LEU A 219 15.92 -16.70 7.33
CA LEU A 219 15.72 -16.54 5.88
C LEU A 219 14.63 -15.48 5.63
N LEU A 220 14.81 -14.70 4.55
CA LEU A 220 13.89 -13.64 4.12
C LEU A 220 13.83 -12.41 5.04
N GLY A 221 14.85 -12.20 5.89
CA GLY A 221 14.96 -10.99 6.72
C GLY A 221 13.99 -10.92 7.90
N LYS A 222 13.27 -12.02 8.19
CA LYS A 222 12.50 -12.16 9.44
C LYS A 222 13.47 -12.22 10.63
N THR A 223 13.00 -11.88 11.82
CA THR A 223 13.80 -11.94 13.05
C THR A 223 13.10 -12.83 14.07
N GLU A 224 13.84 -13.76 14.66
CA GLU A 224 13.36 -14.59 15.77
C GLU A 224 13.93 -14.07 17.09
N GLN A 225 13.09 -13.94 18.11
CA GLN A 225 13.52 -13.47 19.43
C GLN A 225 13.89 -14.65 20.33
N THR A 226 15.00 -14.52 21.03
CA THR A 226 15.44 -15.50 22.04
C THR A 226 14.77 -15.22 23.40
N GLY A 227 14.96 -16.13 24.35
CA GLY A 227 14.56 -15.92 25.75
C GLY A 227 15.44 -14.94 26.54
N ILE A 228 16.57 -14.48 25.98
CA ILE A 228 17.53 -13.60 26.70
C ILE A 228 16.95 -12.19 26.82
N LYS A 229 16.87 -11.69 28.06
CA LYS A 229 16.48 -10.30 28.38
C LYS A 229 17.27 -9.80 29.58
N GLU A 230 17.96 -8.68 29.44
CA GLU A 230 18.74 -8.04 30.50
C GLU A 230 18.32 -6.59 30.72
N GLY A 231 18.21 -6.19 31.99
CA GLY A 231 17.87 -4.82 32.37
C GLY A 231 19.12 -4.00 32.69
N ILE A 232 19.23 -2.80 32.14
CA ILE A 232 20.29 -1.83 32.46
C ILE A 232 19.70 -0.42 32.55
N SER A 233 20.27 0.43 33.41
CA SER A 233 19.96 1.85 33.42
C SER A 233 21.07 2.59 32.68
N VAL A 234 20.70 3.42 31.70
CA VAL A 234 21.64 4.17 30.85
C VAL A 234 21.46 5.67 31.04
N ASP A 235 22.50 6.45 30.77
CA ASP A 235 22.41 7.91 30.83
C ASP A 235 21.50 8.45 29.71
N TYR A 236 20.64 9.41 30.03
CA TYR A 236 19.79 10.10 29.05
C TYR A 236 20.59 10.75 27.91
N GLY A 237 21.80 11.22 28.22
CA GLY A 237 22.70 11.90 27.30
C GLY A 237 23.45 11.00 26.32
N LEU A 238 23.28 9.67 26.38
CA LEU A 238 23.99 8.78 25.46
C LEU A 238 23.58 9.04 24.01
N THR A 239 24.58 9.19 23.15
CA THR A 239 24.42 9.15 21.69
C THR A 239 23.93 7.76 21.24
N PRO A 240 23.37 7.62 20.02
CA PRO A 240 22.95 6.32 19.50
C PRO A 240 24.08 5.27 19.49
N GLN A 241 25.31 5.68 19.21
CA GLN A 241 26.49 4.81 19.18
C GLN A 241 26.86 4.30 20.57
N GLU A 242 26.93 5.19 21.56
CA GLU A 242 27.20 4.81 22.95
C GLU A 242 26.08 3.94 23.53
N LEU A 243 24.82 4.25 23.20
CA LEU A 243 23.67 3.44 23.59
C LEU A 243 23.73 2.03 22.97
N ALA A 244 24.04 1.91 21.68
CA ALA A 244 24.22 0.63 21.01
C ALA A 244 25.34 -0.20 21.67
N GLN A 245 26.46 0.44 22.00
CA GLN A 245 27.58 -0.21 22.69
C GLN A 245 27.20 -0.67 24.11
N ALA A 246 26.46 0.15 24.87
CA ALA A 246 25.95 -0.21 26.19
C ALA A 246 24.99 -1.41 26.11
N ILE A 247 24.11 -1.45 25.12
CA ILE A 247 23.18 -2.56 24.88
C ILE A 247 23.93 -3.85 24.52
N ARG A 248 24.89 -3.79 23.58
CA ARG A 248 25.73 -4.94 23.20
C ARG A 248 26.52 -5.49 24.39
N SER A 249 27.10 -4.60 25.19
CA SER A 249 27.84 -4.95 26.40
C SER A 249 26.95 -5.56 27.50
N CYS A 250 25.65 -5.22 27.51
CA CYS A 250 24.68 -5.80 28.43
C CYS A 250 24.36 -7.26 28.05
N VAL A 251 24.21 -7.56 26.76
CA VAL A 251 23.80 -8.88 26.29
C VAL A 251 24.95 -9.87 26.06
N ILE A 252 26.21 -9.43 26.01
CA ILE A 252 27.35 -10.33 25.80
C ILE A 252 27.50 -11.37 26.91
N LYS A 253 27.23 -11.00 28.17
CA LYS A 253 27.35 -11.91 29.32
C LYS A 253 26.36 -13.09 29.25
N PRO A 254 25.05 -12.88 29.08
CA PRO A 254 24.12 -14.00 28.92
C PRO A 254 24.38 -14.79 27.63
N LEU A 255 24.83 -14.15 26.55
CA LEU A 255 25.22 -14.86 25.32
C LEU A 255 26.42 -15.79 25.53
N THR A 256 27.46 -15.32 26.22
CA THR A 256 28.64 -16.13 26.57
C THR A 256 28.28 -17.26 27.53
N LYS A 257 27.27 -17.05 28.39
CA LYS A 257 26.74 -18.11 29.27
C LYS A 257 25.97 -19.17 28.47
N LEU A 258 25.19 -18.75 27.47
CA LEU A 258 24.42 -19.67 26.62
C LEU A 258 25.31 -20.45 25.64
N PHE A 259 26.37 -19.82 25.14
CA PHE A 259 27.32 -20.39 24.19
C PHE A 259 28.76 -20.19 24.69
N PRO A 260 29.23 -20.99 25.66
CA PRO A 260 30.56 -20.85 26.24
C PRO A 260 31.67 -21.01 25.20
N GLY A 261 32.57 -20.03 25.12
CA GLY A 261 33.72 -20.05 24.21
C GLY A 261 33.44 -19.58 22.78
N PHE A 262 32.19 -19.28 22.42
CA PHE A 262 31.88 -18.75 21.08
C PHE A 262 32.27 -17.25 20.96
N PRO A 263 33.09 -16.87 19.96
CA PRO A 263 33.55 -15.49 19.80
C PRO A 263 32.53 -14.63 19.04
N TRP A 264 31.56 -14.06 19.76
CA TRP A 264 30.53 -13.18 19.19
C TRP A 264 31.13 -11.93 18.51
N ASP A 265 30.80 -11.72 17.24
CA ASP A 265 31.15 -10.53 16.46
C ASP A 265 29.94 -9.59 16.31
N PHE A 266 29.90 -8.56 17.14
CA PHE A 266 28.84 -7.55 17.10
C PHE A 266 29.02 -6.49 16.00
N SER A 267 30.08 -6.51 15.21
CA SER A 267 30.31 -5.51 14.14
C SER A 267 29.18 -5.53 13.10
N LYS A 268 28.63 -6.72 12.83
CA LYS A 268 27.49 -6.94 11.93
C LYS A 268 26.13 -6.92 12.62
N SER A 269 26.10 -6.81 13.95
CA SER A 269 24.83 -6.82 14.71
C SER A 269 24.10 -5.49 14.59
N ARG A 270 22.76 -5.55 14.57
CA ARG A 270 21.90 -4.37 14.58
C ARG A 270 21.22 -4.22 15.93
N VAL A 271 21.01 -2.98 16.37
CA VAL A 271 20.28 -2.72 17.62
C VAL A 271 19.00 -1.97 17.28
N ARG A 272 17.84 -2.56 17.60
CA ARG A 272 16.53 -1.96 17.30
C ARG A 272 15.76 -1.65 18.57
N GLU A 273 15.04 -0.52 18.59
CA GLU A 273 14.01 -0.28 19.61
C GLU A 273 12.75 -1.08 19.26
N THR A 274 12.34 -1.99 20.15
CA THR A 274 11.26 -2.96 19.88
C THR A 274 9.89 -2.29 19.69
N ALA A 275 9.65 -1.15 20.34
CA ALA A 275 8.36 -0.46 20.28
C ALA A 275 8.06 0.16 18.92
N ILE A 276 9.09 0.61 18.21
CA ILE A 276 8.99 1.29 16.91
C ILE A 276 9.70 0.54 15.77
N TRP A 277 10.34 -0.57 16.10
CA TRP A 277 11.12 -1.43 15.19
C TRP A 277 12.20 -0.69 14.36
N GLN A 278 12.75 0.39 14.92
CA GLN A 278 13.75 1.24 14.27
C GLN A 278 15.16 0.83 14.70
N ASP A 279 16.07 0.69 13.72
CA ASP A 279 17.51 0.57 13.99
C ASP A 279 18.03 1.90 14.54
N ILE A 280 18.62 1.86 15.73
CA ILE A 280 19.01 3.09 16.44
C ILE A 280 20.20 3.79 15.78
N LEU A 281 20.98 3.09 14.95
CA LEU A 281 22.08 3.66 14.19
C LEU A 281 21.66 4.11 12.78
N ALA A 282 20.46 3.75 12.32
CA ALA A 282 19.95 4.15 11.01
C ALA A 282 19.00 5.35 11.12
N ASN A 283 19.11 6.30 10.18
CA ASN A 283 18.18 7.42 10.01
C ASN A 283 18.07 8.39 11.21
N ARG A 284 19.18 8.63 11.91
CA ARG A 284 19.27 9.68 12.95
C ARG A 284 20.61 10.41 12.89
N ASP A 285 20.62 11.64 13.41
CA ASP A 285 21.87 12.31 13.74
C ASP A 285 22.54 11.54 14.89
N LEU A 286 23.76 11.05 14.64
CA LEU A 286 24.52 10.25 15.60
C LEU A 286 25.17 11.12 16.69
N THR A 287 25.15 12.44 16.53
CA THR A 287 25.73 13.40 17.48
C THR A 287 24.74 13.83 18.58
N GLU A 288 23.44 13.67 18.33
CA GLU A 288 22.39 14.02 19.30
C GLU A 288 22.10 12.86 20.27
N PRO A 289 21.85 13.10 21.57
CA PRO A 289 21.41 12.07 22.49
C PRO A 289 20.19 11.30 21.99
N TYR A 290 20.22 9.97 22.07
CA TYR A 290 19.15 9.13 21.51
C TYR A 290 17.77 9.41 22.12
N PHE A 291 17.75 9.76 23.42
CA PHE A 291 16.52 10.09 24.14
C PHE A 291 16.17 11.58 24.11
N GLN A 292 16.88 12.41 23.33
CA GLN A 292 16.61 13.86 23.21
C GLN A 292 15.13 14.11 22.92
N GLY A 293 14.53 15.03 23.69
CA GLY A 293 13.10 15.36 23.61
C GLY A 293 12.14 14.30 24.19
N ARG A 294 12.59 13.06 24.43
CA ARG A 294 11.82 12.02 25.12
C ARG A 294 11.93 12.23 26.63
N PHE A 295 10.92 11.76 27.36
CA PHE A 295 10.91 11.76 28.84
C PHE A 295 11.06 13.14 29.50
N LEU A 296 10.88 14.21 28.74
CA LEU A 296 10.81 15.57 29.27
C LEU A 296 9.34 15.95 29.43
N LYS A 297 8.94 16.32 30.64
CA LYS A 297 7.62 16.87 30.93
C LYS A 297 7.75 18.35 31.22
N ALA A 298 6.91 19.19 30.62
CA ALA A 298 6.80 20.58 31.01
C ALA A 298 6.41 20.65 32.50
N LYS A 299 7.12 21.45 33.29
CA LYS A 299 6.73 21.70 34.67
C LYS A 299 5.33 22.32 34.68
N SER A 300 4.39 21.73 35.42
CA SER A 300 3.06 22.32 35.61
C SER A 300 3.13 23.39 36.71
N GLY A 301 2.80 24.64 36.37
CA GLY A 301 2.76 25.75 37.32
C GLY A 301 2.84 27.12 36.67
N LYS A 302 2.26 28.15 37.32
CA LYS A 302 2.23 29.53 36.81
C LYS A 302 3.63 30.17 36.65
N SER A 303 4.65 29.59 37.27
CA SER A 303 6.06 30.03 37.21
C SER A 303 6.94 29.18 36.27
N ALA A 304 6.36 28.24 35.51
CA ALA A 304 7.10 27.20 34.81
C ALA A 304 7.26 27.39 33.30
N ALA A 305 6.86 28.55 32.75
CA ALA A 305 6.88 28.80 31.31
C ALA A 305 8.26 28.50 30.70
N GLY A 306 8.33 27.44 29.87
CA GLY A 306 9.54 27.01 29.16
C GLY A 306 10.47 26.06 29.90
N THR A 307 10.16 25.62 31.13
CA THR A 307 11.01 24.67 31.86
C THR A 307 10.51 23.22 31.76
N TYR A 308 11.40 22.33 31.34
CA TYR A 308 11.17 20.90 31.30
C TYR A 308 11.87 20.18 32.46
N THR A 309 11.23 19.13 32.98
CA THR A 309 11.81 18.20 33.94
C THR A 309 11.87 16.81 33.33
N PHE A 310 13.00 16.14 33.52
CA PHE A 310 13.10 14.72 33.22
C PHE A 310 12.13 13.92 34.09
N SER A 311 11.34 13.08 33.44
CA SER A 311 10.41 12.14 34.03
C SER A 311 10.70 10.79 33.37
N PRO A 312 11.41 9.87 34.05
CA PRO A 312 11.76 8.58 33.46
C PRO A 312 10.49 7.83 33.00
N PRO A 313 10.60 6.95 32.00
CA PRO A 313 9.47 6.18 31.52
C PRO A 313 8.93 5.25 32.61
N ASN A 314 7.60 5.10 32.66
CA ASN A 314 6.94 4.21 33.62
C ASN A 314 7.25 2.71 33.38
N LYS A 315 7.70 2.37 32.17
CA LYS A 315 8.16 1.04 31.78
C LYS A 315 9.52 1.17 31.11
N PRO A 316 10.47 0.23 31.34
CA PRO A 316 11.74 0.26 30.65
C PRO A 316 11.58 0.31 29.12
N VAL A 317 12.43 1.07 28.44
CA VAL A 317 12.45 1.09 26.97
C VAL A 317 13.07 -0.23 26.49
N SER A 318 12.40 -0.91 25.57
CA SER A 318 12.79 -2.26 25.14
C SER A 318 13.58 -2.20 23.84
N PHE A 319 14.74 -2.83 23.81
CA PHE A 319 15.63 -2.95 22.66
C PHE A 319 15.91 -4.42 22.35
N ILE A 320 16.29 -4.71 21.11
CA ILE A 320 16.76 -6.03 20.68
C ILE A 320 18.06 -5.90 19.89
N VAL A 321 19.05 -6.73 20.25
CA VAL A 321 20.25 -6.94 19.44
C VAL A 321 19.96 -8.08 18.48
N ILE A 322 19.99 -7.78 17.17
CA ILE A 322 19.81 -8.74 16.09
C ILE A 322 21.18 -9.23 15.66
N ILE A 323 21.44 -10.51 15.90
CA ILE A 323 22.66 -11.22 15.54
C ILE A 323 22.54 -11.74 14.11
N ASP A 324 23.65 -11.71 13.38
CA ASP A 324 23.75 -12.31 12.06
C ASP A 324 23.38 -13.80 12.10
N ARG A 325 22.60 -14.25 11.13
CA ARG A 325 22.10 -15.62 11.06
C ARG A 325 23.21 -16.66 11.11
N ASN A 326 24.29 -16.44 10.37
CA ASN A 326 25.37 -17.42 10.26
C ASN A 326 26.12 -17.52 11.59
N GLN A 327 26.34 -16.40 12.28
CA GLN A 327 26.92 -16.43 13.63
C GLN A 327 26.05 -17.21 14.62
N TRP A 328 24.73 -17.04 14.55
CA TRP A 328 23.83 -17.80 15.43
C TRP A 328 23.91 -19.31 15.17
N ILE A 329 23.85 -19.72 13.91
CA ILE A 329 23.95 -21.14 13.51
C ILE A 329 25.31 -21.73 13.90
N GLU A 330 26.41 -20.99 13.70
CA GLU A 330 27.75 -21.43 14.11
C GLU A 330 27.85 -21.63 15.63
N ALA A 331 27.21 -20.75 16.42
CA ALA A 331 27.17 -20.87 17.87
C ALA A 331 26.37 -22.11 18.31
N GLU A 332 25.21 -22.36 17.69
CA GLU A 332 24.42 -23.57 17.94
C GLU A 332 25.19 -24.85 17.59
N ARG A 333 25.89 -24.85 16.44
CA ARG A 333 26.73 -25.98 16.03
C ARG A 333 27.85 -26.25 17.02
N MET A 334 28.54 -25.21 17.50
CA MET A 334 29.62 -25.34 18.49
C MET A 334 29.12 -25.98 19.80
N THR A 335 27.92 -25.66 20.26
CA THR A 335 27.34 -26.27 21.46
C THR A 335 26.97 -27.73 21.22
N GLN A 336 26.45 -28.09 20.04
CA GLN A 336 26.14 -29.47 19.68
C GLN A 336 27.40 -30.33 19.58
N ASP A 337 28.49 -29.79 19.03
CA ASP A 337 29.75 -30.52 18.86
C ASP A 337 30.64 -30.53 20.11
N SER A 338 30.24 -29.87 21.21
CA SER A 338 31.00 -29.90 22.46
C SER A 338 30.96 -31.27 23.17
N ASP A 339 30.05 -32.16 22.75
CA ASP A 339 30.10 -33.59 23.05
C ASP A 339 31.11 -34.37 22.18
N ALA A 340 31.67 -33.75 21.13
CA ALA A 340 32.59 -34.34 20.16
C ALA A 340 33.68 -33.35 19.68
N ALA A 341 34.62 -32.97 20.57
CA ALA A 341 35.92 -32.34 20.28
C ALA A 341 36.03 -31.49 18.98
N TYR A 342 35.25 -30.40 18.88
CA TYR A 342 35.30 -29.47 17.75
C TYR A 342 36.54 -28.55 17.79
N VAL A 343 37.25 -28.43 16.65
CA VAL A 343 38.32 -27.45 16.42
C VAL A 343 37.84 -26.48 15.33
N PRO A 344 37.67 -25.17 15.61
CA PRO A 344 37.25 -24.22 14.60
C PRO A 344 38.32 -24.06 13.51
N GLU A 345 37.93 -24.16 12.23
CA GLU A 345 38.82 -23.84 11.11
C GLU A 345 39.25 -22.36 11.16
N PRO A 346 40.55 -22.05 11.10
CA PRO A 346 41.01 -20.67 11.07
C PRO A 346 40.62 -20.02 9.74
N LYS A 347 39.85 -18.92 9.82
CA LYS A 347 39.52 -18.05 8.69
C LYS A 347 40.81 -17.60 7.98
N ARG A 348 41.04 -18.09 6.76
CA ARG A 348 42.06 -17.54 5.85
C ARG A 348 41.65 -16.11 5.46
N LEU A 349 42.35 -15.12 6.02
CA LEU A 349 42.32 -13.74 5.52
C LEU A 349 42.87 -13.76 4.09
N ILE A 350 42.02 -13.45 3.13
CA ILE A 350 42.41 -13.21 1.74
C ILE A 350 43.03 -11.81 1.71
N GLU A 351 44.35 -11.73 1.78
CA GLU A 351 45.09 -10.52 1.40
C GLU A 351 45.17 -10.46 -0.13
N SER A 352 44.40 -9.55 -0.72
CA SER A 352 44.44 -9.23 -2.14
C SER A 352 45.73 -8.49 -2.50
N VAL A 353 46.51 -9.10 -3.39
CA VAL A 353 47.73 -8.59 -4.01
C VAL A 353 47.45 -7.26 -4.73
N ALA A 354 48.19 -6.21 -4.35
CA ALA A 354 48.40 -5.03 -5.16
C ALA A 354 49.87 -5.00 -5.66
N SER A 355 49.98 -4.98 -6.98
CA SER A 355 51.09 -4.64 -7.87
C SER A 355 52.39 -4.06 -7.30
N ASP A 356 53.49 -4.74 -7.63
CA ASP A 356 54.55 -4.31 -8.55
C ASP A 356 55.40 -3.05 -8.23
N SER A 357 56.68 -3.26 -7.92
CA SER A 357 57.82 -2.54 -8.52
C SER A 357 59.19 -2.96 -7.95
N SER A 358 60.14 -3.21 -8.86
CA SER A 358 61.62 -3.20 -8.68
C SER A 358 62.22 -4.31 -7.77
N GLU A 359 63.40 -4.90 -7.98
CA GLU A 359 64.52 -4.70 -8.90
C GLU A 359 65.42 -5.96 -8.81
N LYS A 360 66.03 -6.36 -9.94
CA LYS A 360 67.37 -7.00 -10.12
C LYS A 360 67.89 -8.03 -9.09
N HIS A 361 68.14 -9.27 -9.54
CA HIS A 361 69.51 -9.80 -9.77
C HIS A 361 69.57 -11.27 -10.27
N THR A 362 70.26 -11.43 -11.41
CA THR A 362 71.16 -12.52 -11.89
C THR A 362 71.32 -13.85 -11.11
N HIS A 363 71.12 -14.99 -11.80
CA HIS A 363 72.10 -16.07 -12.11
C HIS A 363 71.37 -17.31 -12.71
N GLN A 364 71.59 -17.65 -14.00
CA GLN A 364 72.46 -18.75 -14.48
C GLN A 364 72.30 -20.11 -13.75
N HIS A 365 71.64 -21.09 -14.38
CA HIS A 365 72.33 -22.26 -14.97
C HIS A 365 71.40 -23.17 -15.78
N ASP A 366 72.04 -23.79 -16.75
CA ASP A 366 71.61 -24.74 -17.78
C ASP A 366 70.79 -25.96 -17.32
N HIS A 367 69.90 -26.44 -18.19
CA HIS A 367 70.01 -27.79 -18.79
C HIS A 367 69.00 -27.99 -19.93
N ALA A 368 69.52 -28.36 -21.11
CA ALA A 368 68.81 -28.92 -22.27
C ALA A 368 68.21 -30.30 -21.94
N PHE A 369 67.18 -30.87 -22.58
CA PHE A 369 66.94 -31.14 -24.01
C PHE A 369 65.52 -31.81 -24.16
N PRO A 370 65.04 -32.25 -25.35
CA PRO A 370 63.72 -31.87 -25.87
C PRO A 370 62.76 -33.05 -26.11
N LEU A 371 61.47 -32.78 -26.34
CA LEU A 371 60.63 -33.66 -27.18
C LEU A 371 59.66 -32.88 -28.06
N THR A 372 59.82 -33.16 -29.36
CA THR A 372 59.03 -32.76 -30.52
C THR A 372 57.63 -33.39 -30.55
N ARG A 373 56.60 -32.66 -31.02
CA ARG A 373 55.69 -33.15 -32.08
C ARG A 373 54.75 -32.09 -32.68
N LYS A 374 54.94 -31.92 -34.00
CA LYS A 374 54.09 -31.38 -35.08
C LYS A 374 52.56 -31.43 -34.90
N ARG A 375 51.86 -30.35 -35.31
CA ARG A 375 50.83 -30.31 -36.38
C ARG A 375 50.38 -28.84 -36.61
N LYS A 376 50.78 -28.18 -37.70
CA LYS A 376 50.21 -28.14 -39.07
C LYS A 376 49.17 -27.02 -39.24
N GLU A 377 49.64 -25.91 -39.81
CA GLU A 377 48.87 -24.80 -40.37
C GLU A 377 48.10 -25.23 -41.65
N LEU A 378 46.97 -24.58 -41.89
CA LEU A 378 46.40 -24.24 -43.21
C LEU A 378 45.49 -23.01 -42.97
N ALA A 379 45.96 -21.81 -43.28
CA ALA A 379 45.96 -21.14 -44.59
C ALA A 379 44.71 -20.26 -44.79
N SER A 380 44.99 -18.95 -44.70
CA SER A 380 44.24 -17.80 -45.24
C SER A 380 43.99 -17.92 -46.76
N PRO A 381 43.14 -17.07 -47.36
CA PRO A 381 43.77 -16.01 -48.15
C PRO A 381 43.08 -14.62 -48.16
N TYR A 382 43.92 -13.58 -48.04
CA TYR A 382 44.05 -12.35 -48.86
C TYR A 382 42.83 -11.42 -49.06
N SER A 383 42.94 -10.08 -49.16
CA SER A 383 44.02 -9.09 -48.96
C SER A 383 43.49 -7.67 -49.19
N THR A 384 44.14 -6.68 -48.56
CA THR A 384 44.56 -5.34 -49.04
C THR A 384 43.70 -4.62 -50.09
N THR A 385 43.37 -3.34 -49.92
CA THR A 385 44.34 -2.23 -50.20
C THR A 385 44.02 -0.87 -49.56
N ASP A 386 45.12 -0.18 -49.23
CA ASP A 386 45.48 1.25 -49.31
C ASP A 386 44.64 2.44 -48.80
N ASN A 387 45.26 3.09 -47.81
CA ASN A 387 45.54 4.52 -47.63
C ASN A 387 45.07 5.53 -48.69
N SER A 388 44.49 6.66 -48.26
CA SER A 388 45.24 7.93 -48.09
C SER A 388 44.34 9.12 -47.74
N ASP A 389 44.83 9.93 -46.79
CA ASP A 389 44.87 11.40 -46.79
C ASP A 389 43.63 12.31 -46.57
N ILE A 390 43.77 13.07 -45.46
CA ILE A 390 43.77 14.54 -45.37
C ILE A 390 42.44 15.33 -45.21
N ARG A 391 42.41 16.06 -44.08
CA ARG A 391 41.84 17.41 -43.79
C ARG A 391 40.41 17.57 -43.22
N LYS A 392 40.44 18.10 -41.99
CA LYS A 392 39.82 19.37 -41.52
C LYS A 392 38.28 19.47 -41.46
N ARG A 393 37.84 19.71 -40.22
CA ARG A 393 36.94 20.79 -39.76
C ARG A 393 35.46 20.68 -40.19
N ARG A 394 34.57 20.49 -39.22
CA ARG A 394 33.55 21.46 -38.74
C ARG A 394 32.40 20.74 -38.05
N GLU A 395 31.91 21.37 -36.98
CA GLU A 395 30.59 21.16 -36.39
C GLU A 395 29.47 21.23 -37.45
N PRO A 396 28.32 20.61 -37.17
CA PRO A 396 27.06 21.34 -37.29
C PRO A 396 26.19 21.12 -36.04
N ALA A 397 25.63 22.17 -35.42
CA ALA A 397 24.59 23.08 -35.91
C ALA A 397 23.25 22.37 -36.16
N ASN A 398 22.32 22.65 -35.23
CA ASN A 398 20.90 22.41 -35.31
C ASN A 398 20.31 22.88 -36.64
N SER A 399 19.51 22.03 -37.28
CA SER A 399 18.45 22.47 -38.18
C SER A 399 17.24 21.56 -38.03
N HIS A 400 16.17 22.15 -37.50
CA HIS A 400 14.80 21.67 -37.67
C HIS A 400 14.50 21.47 -39.16
N GLN A 401 14.10 20.26 -39.53
CA GLN A 401 13.32 20.01 -40.73
C GLN A 401 12.10 19.17 -40.34
N THR A 402 10.96 19.85 -40.36
CA THR A 402 9.62 19.28 -40.45
C THR A 402 9.53 18.48 -41.76
N ILE A 403 9.36 17.17 -41.64
CA ILE A 403 8.93 16.32 -42.75
C ILE A 403 7.44 16.02 -42.54
N ASP A 404 6.72 16.44 -43.56
CA ASP A 404 5.32 16.21 -43.86
C ASP A 404 5.14 14.76 -44.32
N THR A 405 4.25 14.00 -43.67
CA THR A 405 3.70 12.75 -44.22
C THR A 405 2.21 12.72 -43.91
N SER A 406 1.44 13.17 -44.89
CA SER A 406 0.00 12.95 -45.04
C SER A 406 -0.29 11.52 -45.52
N ASP A 407 -1.48 11.05 -45.12
CA ASP A 407 -2.29 9.97 -45.70
C ASP A 407 -1.86 8.52 -45.48
N ALA A 408 -2.52 7.80 -44.57
CA ALA A 408 -3.85 7.23 -44.84
C ALA A 408 -4.30 6.34 -43.65
N PHE A 409 -5.31 6.77 -42.90
CA PHE A 409 -6.13 5.84 -42.11
C PHE A 409 -7.61 6.18 -42.31
N SER A 410 -8.33 5.14 -42.71
CA SER A 410 -9.74 5.14 -43.12
C SER A 410 -10.64 5.35 -41.89
N THR A 411 -11.40 6.44 -41.91
CA THR A 411 -12.40 6.79 -40.90
C THR A 411 -13.71 6.09 -41.23
N LEU A 412 -14.19 5.22 -40.33
CA LEU A 412 -15.57 4.76 -40.31
C LEU A 412 -16.47 5.95 -39.92
N SER A 413 -17.23 6.45 -40.90
CA SER A 413 -18.22 7.51 -40.73
C SER A 413 -19.45 7.00 -40.00
N TYR A 414 -19.74 7.59 -38.84
CA TYR A 414 -21.04 7.54 -38.19
C TYR A 414 -22.07 8.33 -39.02
N VAL A 415 -23.23 7.74 -39.24
CA VAL A 415 -24.41 8.38 -39.84
C VAL A 415 -25.04 9.30 -38.79
N GLU A 416 -25.03 10.61 -39.03
CA GLU A 416 -25.81 11.59 -38.28
C GLU A 416 -27.19 11.71 -38.92
N ASP A 417 -28.23 11.31 -38.18
CA ASP A 417 -29.62 11.59 -38.54
C ASP A 417 -29.96 13.06 -38.23
N GLU A 418 -30.12 13.86 -39.29
CA GLU A 418 -30.68 15.21 -39.25
C GLU A 418 -32.17 15.15 -38.86
N TYR A 419 -32.51 15.62 -37.64
CA TYR A 419 -33.89 15.95 -37.30
C TYR A 419 -34.15 17.44 -37.57
N SER A 420 -34.85 17.69 -38.68
CA SER A 420 -35.43 18.97 -39.08
C SER A 420 -36.50 19.43 -38.08
N PHE A 421 -36.34 20.62 -37.51
CA PHE A 421 -37.34 21.27 -36.66
C PHE A 421 -38.04 22.39 -37.43
N ASP A 422 -39.28 22.10 -37.84
CA ASP A 422 -40.11 22.98 -38.65
C ASP A 422 -40.75 24.08 -37.78
N LYS A 423 -40.57 25.34 -38.19
CA LYS A 423 -41.20 26.53 -37.60
C LYS A 423 -42.66 26.59 -38.04
N LYS A 424 -43.62 26.52 -37.11
CA LYS A 424 -44.94 27.17 -37.27
C LYS A 424 -45.69 27.36 -35.95
N ASN A 425 -46.40 28.48 -35.90
CA ASN A 425 -47.41 28.94 -34.93
C ASN A 425 -46.94 29.60 -33.63
N GLN A 426 -46.65 30.90 -33.78
CA GLN A 426 -47.13 31.94 -32.87
C GLN A 426 -48.67 31.98 -32.88
N ASN A 427 -49.27 31.98 -31.69
CA ASN A 427 -50.52 32.65 -31.28
C ASN A 427 -51.31 31.80 -30.28
N ASN A 428 -51.10 32.02 -28.98
CA ASN A 428 -52.18 32.15 -27.99
C ASN A 428 -51.62 32.51 -26.61
N THR A 429 -51.51 33.82 -26.36
CA THR A 429 -51.44 34.38 -25.01
C THR A 429 -52.85 34.40 -24.43
N ASN A 430 -53.20 33.42 -23.61
CA ASN A 430 -54.26 33.52 -22.61
C ASN A 430 -53.77 32.84 -21.34
N ASN A 431 -52.99 33.61 -20.58
CA ASN A 431 -52.49 33.23 -19.26
C ASN A 431 -53.59 33.51 -18.24
N THR A 432 -54.58 32.63 -18.15
CA THR A 432 -55.48 32.58 -16.99
C THR A 432 -54.68 32.03 -15.82
N GLY A 433 -54.41 32.87 -14.82
CA GLY A 433 -53.77 32.44 -13.58
C GLY A 433 -54.60 31.35 -12.90
N GLU A 434 -54.28 30.09 -13.16
CA GLU A 434 -54.70 28.98 -12.31
C GLU A 434 -54.00 29.18 -10.97
N SER A 435 -54.77 29.62 -9.98
CA SER A 435 -54.38 29.52 -8.58
C SER A 435 -54.01 28.07 -8.31
N VAL A 436 -52.74 27.80 -8.00
CA VAL A 436 -52.30 26.48 -7.56
C VAL A 436 -53.13 26.13 -6.32
N GLN A 437 -54.18 25.33 -6.53
CA GLN A 437 -55.12 24.98 -5.49
C GLN A 437 -54.38 24.09 -4.51
N PHE A 438 -54.29 24.53 -3.25
CA PHE A 438 -53.62 23.80 -2.20
C PHE A 438 -54.26 22.41 -2.04
N LYS A 439 -53.59 21.37 -2.52
CA LYS A 439 -54.03 19.99 -2.34
C LYS A 439 -53.59 19.54 -0.95
N SER A 440 -54.55 19.24 -0.07
CA SER A 440 -54.22 18.68 1.24
C SER A 440 -53.47 17.35 1.04
N LEU A 441 -52.32 17.21 1.69
CA LEU A 441 -51.55 15.97 1.67
C LEU A 441 -52.35 14.85 2.33
N ASP A 442 -52.31 13.65 1.75
CA ASP A 442 -52.94 12.47 2.34
C ASP A 442 -52.25 12.13 3.67
N ALA A 443 -53.04 11.90 4.72
CA ALA A 443 -52.50 11.67 6.06
C ALA A 443 -51.62 10.42 6.14
N ASN A 444 -51.88 9.40 5.29
CA ASN A 444 -51.04 8.19 5.25
C ASN A 444 -49.74 8.45 4.49
N GLU A 445 -49.76 9.26 3.42
CA GLU A 445 -48.54 9.71 2.73
C GLU A 445 -47.65 10.54 3.66
N VAL A 446 -48.24 11.46 4.44
CA VAL A 446 -47.51 12.24 5.45
C VAL A 446 -46.94 11.33 6.54
N THR A 447 -47.73 10.38 7.05
CA THR A 447 -47.26 9.42 8.06
C THR A 447 -46.14 8.53 7.52
N ARG A 448 -46.27 8.04 6.28
CA ARG A 448 -45.22 7.26 5.61
C ARG A 448 -43.96 8.11 5.41
N GLY A 449 -44.10 9.37 4.97
CA GLY A 449 -42.98 10.30 4.84
C GLY A 449 -42.28 10.60 6.17
N LEU A 450 -43.04 10.78 7.25
CA LEU A 450 -42.51 10.99 8.61
C LEU A 450 -41.83 9.74 9.18
N LEU A 451 -42.34 8.53 8.88
CA LEU A 451 -41.71 7.27 9.25
C LEU A 451 -40.42 7.04 8.44
N LEU A 452 -40.44 7.34 7.14
CA LEU A 452 -39.27 7.30 6.25
C LEU A 452 -38.22 8.37 6.58
N GLY A 453 -38.62 9.49 7.18
CA GLY A 453 -37.71 10.54 7.68
C GLY A 453 -37.41 10.45 9.18
N GLY A 454 -37.96 9.44 9.87
CA GLY A 454 -37.91 9.33 11.32
C GLY A 454 -36.53 8.92 11.85
N GLN A 455 -36.42 8.87 13.18
CA GLN A 455 -35.19 8.50 13.89
C GLN A 455 -34.58 7.17 13.41
N GLN A 456 -35.42 6.21 13.01
CA GLN A 456 -34.98 4.91 12.48
C GLN A 456 -34.25 5.06 11.15
N SER A 457 -34.78 5.81 10.19
CA SER A 457 -34.10 6.07 8.92
C SER A 457 -32.80 6.85 9.08
N VAL A 458 -32.74 7.78 10.05
CA VAL A 458 -31.50 8.48 10.40
C VAL A 458 -30.46 7.51 11.00
N LEU A 459 -30.89 6.56 11.84
CA LEU A 459 -30.01 5.53 12.38
C LEU A 459 -29.53 4.57 11.28
N GLU A 460 -30.39 4.16 10.35
CA GLU A 460 -30.02 3.34 9.19
C GLU A 460 -29.07 4.06 8.24
N LEU A 461 -29.33 5.33 7.94
CA LEU A 461 -28.42 6.19 7.16
C LEU A 461 -27.09 6.34 7.88
N LYS A 462 -27.09 6.59 9.20
CA LYS A 462 -25.87 6.67 9.99
C LYS A 462 -25.10 5.35 9.95
N GLN A 463 -25.77 4.20 10.10
CA GLN A 463 -25.12 2.89 9.98
C GLN A 463 -24.51 2.69 8.58
N ARG A 464 -25.20 3.11 7.51
CA ARG A 464 -24.67 3.10 6.15
C ARG A 464 -23.45 4.01 6.01
N PHE A 465 -23.49 5.23 6.56
CA PHE A 465 -22.35 6.15 6.52
C PHE A 465 -21.18 5.68 7.38
N ASP A 466 -21.43 5.11 8.55
CA ASP A 466 -20.40 4.58 9.46
C ASP A 466 -19.72 3.31 8.88
N ALA A 467 -20.42 2.59 7.99
CA ALA A 467 -19.89 1.46 7.23
C ALA A 467 -18.96 1.87 6.08
N ILE A 468 -19.09 3.10 5.57
CA ILE A 468 -18.19 3.65 4.56
C ILE A 468 -16.87 4.03 5.23
N ARG A 469 -15.79 3.37 4.79
CA ARG A 469 -14.42 3.67 5.17
C ARG A 469 -13.84 4.62 4.13
N ILE A 470 -13.31 5.73 4.61
CA ILE A 470 -12.46 6.62 3.83
C ILE A 470 -11.08 6.58 4.45
N GLU A 471 -10.07 6.22 3.67
CA GLU A 471 -8.68 6.11 4.08
C GLU A 471 -7.78 6.92 3.16
N SER A 472 -6.89 7.71 3.75
CA SER A 472 -5.76 8.26 3.01
C SER A 472 -4.72 7.16 2.82
N ILE A 473 -4.23 7.02 1.60
CA ILE A 473 -3.29 5.96 1.23
C ILE A 473 -2.10 6.52 0.45
N LEU A 474 -0.99 5.79 0.49
CA LEU A 474 0.18 5.99 -0.38
C LEU A 474 0.32 4.80 -1.32
N CYS A 475 0.18 5.06 -2.62
CA CYS A 475 0.20 4.06 -3.68
C CYS A 475 1.56 3.99 -4.38
N TYR A 476 2.06 2.78 -4.62
CA TYR A 476 3.25 2.48 -5.39
C TYR A 476 2.85 1.63 -6.61
N PRO A 477 2.82 2.24 -7.81
CA PRO A 477 2.40 1.56 -9.04
C PRO A 477 3.25 0.33 -9.35
N ILE A 478 2.62 -0.75 -9.81
CA ILE A 478 3.34 -1.86 -10.43
C ILE A 478 3.68 -1.45 -11.87
N VAL A 479 4.94 -1.60 -12.24
CA VAL A 479 5.49 -1.16 -13.53
C VAL A 479 5.86 -2.38 -14.34
N PHE A 480 5.34 -2.43 -15.56
CA PHE A 480 5.76 -3.42 -16.54
C PHE A 480 7.27 -3.31 -16.79
N THR A 481 7.95 -4.44 -16.70
CA THR A 481 9.37 -4.57 -17.02
C THR A 481 9.52 -5.74 -17.99
N PRO A 482 10.16 -5.60 -19.16
CA PRO A 482 10.40 -6.73 -20.05
C PRO A 482 11.10 -7.88 -19.32
N PHE A 483 10.71 -9.12 -19.62
CA PHE A 483 11.23 -10.29 -18.89
C PHE A 483 12.76 -10.41 -18.91
N HIS A 484 13.41 -10.05 -20.03
CA HIS A 484 14.87 -10.05 -20.16
C HIS A 484 15.56 -8.97 -19.30
N ASP A 485 14.85 -7.92 -18.91
CA ASP A 485 15.40 -6.83 -18.07
C ASP A 485 15.33 -7.13 -16.57
N LEU A 486 14.51 -8.10 -16.15
CA LEU A 486 14.31 -8.49 -14.74
C LEU A 486 15.58 -9.09 -14.10
N GLY A 487 16.48 -9.67 -14.90
CA GLY A 487 17.74 -10.27 -14.44
C GLY A 487 18.95 -9.33 -14.51
N SER A 488 18.81 -8.15 -15.09
CA SER A 488 19.94 -7.22 -15.23
C SER A 488 20.26 -6.56 -13.87
N ASN A 489 21.55 -6.33 -13.58
CA ASN A 489 22.01 -5.67 -12.32
C ASN A 489 21.43 -4.26 -12.13
N ASN A 490 20.78 -3.70 -13.14
CA ASN A 490 19.91 -2.56 -12.99
C ASN A 490 18.66 -3.06 -12.31
N GLN A 491 18.53 -2.83 -10.99
CA GLN A 491 17.31 -3.06 -10.21
C GLN A 491 16.13 -2.33 -10.87
N SER A 492 15.56 -2.93 -11.92
CA SER A 492 14.34 -2.52 -12.55
C SER A 492 13.26 -2.76 -11.51
N SER A 493 12.94 -1.69 -10.81
CA SER A 493 12.01 -1.73 -9.70
C SER A 493 10.62 -1.97 -10.30
N ILE A 494 10.21 -3.24 -10.35
CA ILE A 494 8.87 -3.70 -10.76
C ILE A 494 7.74 -3.00 -10.00
N ILE A 495 8.07 -2.38 -8.88
CA ILE A 495 7.21 -1.47 -8.13
C ILE A 495 7.89 -0.11 -8.18
N SER A 496 7.20 0.92 -8.66
CA SER A 496 7.75 2.25 -8.75
C SER A 496 8.25 2.72 -7.37
N SER A 497 9.43 3.32 -7.32
CA SER A 497 9.92 4.01 -6.12
C SER A 497 9.16 5.30 -5.83
N LYS A 498 8.43 5.82 -6.82
CA LYS A 498 7.61 7.03 -6.70
C LYS A 498 6.23 6.68 -6.15
N GLY A 499 5.96 7.16 -4.95
CA GLY A 499 4.65 7.05 -4.31
C GLY A 499 3.69 8.16 -4.76
N TYR A 500 2.39 7.84 -4.78
CA TYR A 500 1.30 8.75 -5.12
C TYR A 500 0.26 8.75 -4.02
N PHE A 501 -0.21 9.92 -3.62
CA PHE A 501 -1.23 10.01 -2.58
C PHE A 501 -2.64 9.89 -3.18
N ALA A 502 -3.50 9.17 -2.48
CA ALA A 502 -4.90 9.00 -2.86
C ALA A 502 -5.81 8.87 -1.63
N GLN A 503 -7.11 9.01 -1.87
CA GLN A 503 -8.17 8.60 -0.95
C GLN A 503 -8.83 7.34 -1.49
N LEU A 504 -9.05 6.39 -0.59
CA LEU A 504 -9.70 5.13 -0.85
C LEU A 504 -11.03 5.10 -0.08
N SER A 505 -12.14 4.93 -0.80
CA SER A 505 -13.48 4.86 -0.23
C SER A 505 -14.11 3.50 -0.53
N PHE A 506 -14.55 2.77 0.50
CA PHE A 506 -15.18 1.46 0.36
C PHE A 506 -16.09 1.14 1.56
N ASN A 507 -17.06 0.26 1.35
CA ASN A 507 -17.93 -0.27 2.39
C ASN A 507 -17.59 -1.73 2.68
N ASP A 508 -17.19 -2.02 3.93
CA ASP A 508 -16.78 -3.35 4.39
C ASP A 508 -17.85 -4.44 4.15
N HIS A 509 -19.13 -4.06 4.03
CA HIS A 509 -20.27 -4.97 3.95
C HIS A 509 -20.89 -5.09 2.57
N THR A 510 -21.09 -3.98 1.86
CA THR A 510 -21.80 -3.98 0.58
C THR A 510 -20.87 -4.17 -0.61
N ASP A 511 -19.61 -3.81 -0.48
CA ASP A 511 -18.71 -3.77 -1.63
C ASP A 511 -17.89 -5.06 -1.74
N PHE A 512 -18.29 -6.11 -1.04
CA PHE A 512 -17.62 -7.40 -1.09
C PHE A 512 -17.82 -8.06 -2.47
N ILE A 513 -16.72 -8.27 -3.20
CA ILE A 513 -16.73 -8.94 -4.50
C ILE A 513 -16.62 -10.45 -4.27
N SER A 514 -15.54 -10.87 -3.60
CA SER A 514 -15.24 -12.28 -3.43
C SER A 514 -14.29 -12.54 -2.27
N LYS A 515 -14.21 -13.82 -1.87
CA LYS A 515 -13.25 -14.33 -0.88
C LYS A 515 -12.52 -15.50 -1.50
N GLY A 516 -11.21 -15.34 -1.72
CA GLY A 516 -10.30 -16.43 -2.04
C GLY A 516 -9.81 -17.14 -0.79
N GLY A 517 -8.85 -18.05 -0.91
CA GLY A 517 -8.31 -18.82 0.22
C GLY A 517 -7.63 -18.00 1.32
N PHE A 518 -6.96 -16.90 0.95
CA PHE A 518 -6.16 -16.08 1.86
C PHE A 518 -6.33 -14.55 1.68
N LYS A 519 -7.20 -14.12 0.76
CA LYS A 519 -7.48 -12.71 0.48
C LYS A 519 -8.97 -12.48 0.24
N THR A 520 -9.44 -11.29 0.60
CA THR A 520 -10.77 -10.78 0.23
C THR A 520 -10.61 -9.72 -0.85
N ALA A 521 -11.54 -9.67 -1.79
CA ALA A 521 -11.64 -8.62 -2.79
C ALA A 521 -12.90 -7.78 -2.52
N HIS A 522 -12.73 -6.47 -2.58
CA HIS A 522 -13.80 -5.49 -2.42
C HIS A 522 -13.78 -4.50 -3.59
N SER A 523 -14.94 -4.05 -4.03
CA SER A 523 -15.05 -2.88 -4.90
C SER A 523 -14.72 -1.65 -4.06
N ALA A 524 -13.96 -0.72 -4.61
CA ALA A 524 -13.63 0.52 -3.93
C ALA A 524 -13.53 1.67 -4.94
N LEU A 525 -13.69 2.89 -4.45
CA LEU A 525 -13.46 4.11 -5.21
C LEU A 525 -12.10 4.70 -4.83
N LEU A 526 -11.25 4.92 -5.82
CA LEU A 526 -9.94 5.53 -5.69
C LEU A 526 -9.96 6.94 -6.25
N GLU A 527 -9.58 7.92 -5.43
CA GLU A 527 -9.49 9.33 -5.82
C GLU A 527 -8.05 9.84 -5.58
N TRP A 528 -7.34 10.19 -6.65
CA TRP A 528 -5.96 10.70 -6.57
C TRP A 528 -5.94 12.11 -5.98
N THR A 529 -5.14 12.34 -4.94
CA THR A 529 -4.97 13.69 -4.34
C THR A 529 -3.78 14.46 -4.92
N SER A 530 -2.89 13.75 -5.62
CA SER A 530 -1.79 14.30 -6.42
C SER A 530 -2.02 14.05 -7.91
N ALA A 531 -1.21 14.65 -8.79
CA ALA A 531 -1.21 14.32 -10.21
C ALA A 531 -1.14 12.80 -10.40
N SER A 532 -2.15 12.23 -11.08
CA SER A 532 -2.27 10.81 -11.27
C SER A 532 -1.06 10.29 -12.06
N PRO A 533 -0.51 9.11 -11.72
CA PRO A 533 0.48 8.47 -12.56
C PRO A 533 -0.14 8.18 -13.93
N SER A 534 0.46 8.71 -15.00
CA SER A 534 -0.01 8.50 -16.37
C SER A 534 -0.14 7.02 -16.68
N GLY A 535 -1.32 6.61 -17.16
CA GLY A 535 -1.60 5.25 -17.60
C GLY A 535 -1.88 4.24 -16.48
N LEU A 536 -1.89 4.63 -15.20
CA LEU A 536 -2.24 3.74 -14.09
C LEU A 536 -3.73 3.81 -13.75
N LEU A 537 -4.37 2.64 -13.54
CA LEU A 537 -5.74 2.50 -13.02
C LEU A 537 -6.72 3.54 -13.59
N GLY A 538 -6.68 3.83 -14.91
CA GLY A 538 -7.61 4.76 -15.57
C GLY A 538 -7.32 6.27 -15.46
N SER A 539 -6.06 6.69 -15.28
CA SER A 539 -5.55 8.03 -14.91
C SER A 539 -6.02 9.32 -15.62
N TRP A 540 -7.04 9.33 -16.47
CA TRP A 540 -7.35 10.47 -17.36
C TRP A 540 -8.36 11.49 -16.80
N LEU A 541 -8.99 11.23 -15.64
CA LEU A 541 -10.10 12.06 -15.16
C LEU A 541 -9.95 12.41 -13.66
N THR A 542 -10.43 13.60 -13.29
CA THR A 542 -10.57 14.09 -11.90
C THR A 542 -11.66 13.35 -11.11
N SER A 543 -12.18 12.25 -11.63
CA SER A 543 -13.30 11.51 -11.04
C SER A 543 -12.77 10.31 -10.25
N PRO A 544 -13.43 9.92 -9.15
CA PRO A 544 -13.15 8.66 -8.47
C PRO A 544 -13.25 7.48 -9.42
N ILE A 545 -12.32 6.54 -9.30
CA ILE A 545 -12.19 5.38 -10.19
C ILE A 545 -12.56 4.12 -9.42
N SER A 546 -13.45 3.30 -9.98
CA SER A 546 -13.77 1.99 -9.42
C SER A 546 -12.60 1.02 -9.60
N ILE A 547 -12.19 0.40 -8.51
CA ILE A 547 -11.06 -0.54 -8.46
C ILE A 547 -11.44 -1.79 -7.66
N ALA A 548 -10.67 -2.86 -7.84
CA ALA A 548 -10.70 -4.00 -6.93
C ALA A 548 -9.63 -3.80 -5.83
N MET A 549 -10.06 -3.61 -4.59
CA MET A 549 -9.20 -3.58 -3.41
C MET A 549 -9.08 -4.99 -2.83
N LYS A 550 -7.88 -5.55 -2.85
CA LYS A 550 -7.58 -6.86 -2.26
C LYS A 550 -6.83 -6.72 -0.95
N ARG A 551 -7.23 -7.52 0.03
CA ARG A 551 -6.62 -7.53 1.37
C ARG A 551 -6.44 -8.94 1.89
N LEU A 552 -5.24 -9.24 2.36
CA LEU A 552 -4.91 -10.54 2.91
C LEU A 552 -5.55 -10.78 4.29
N TYR A 553 -5.72 -12.05 4.63
CA TYR A 553 -6.19 -12.49 5.94
C TYR A 553 -5.61 -13.85 6.30
N THR A 554 -5.65 -14.17 7.60
CA THR A 554 -5.49 -15.55 8.09
C THR A 554 -6.84 -16.06 8.59
N GLN A 555 -7.07 -17.35 8.42
CA GLN A 555 -8.24 -18.03 8.92
C GLN A 555 -7.88 -18.79 10.19
N ARG A 556 -8.69 -18.62 11.25
CA ARG A 556 -8.55 -19.41 12.48
C ARG A 556 -9.92 -19.93 12.90
N LYS A 557 -9.97 -21.20 13.33
CA LYS A 557 -11.15 -21.73 14.01
C LYS A 557 -11.30 -21.00 15.34
N ASP A 558 -12.45 -20.38 15.55
CA ASP A 558 -12.83 -19.83 16.85
C ASP A 558 -12.90 -21.01 17.84
N PRO A 559 -12.11 -21.00 18.91
CA PRO A 559 -12.09 -22.10 19.88
C PRO A 559 -13.44 -22.30 20.58
N LYS A 560 -14.31 -21.29 20.64
CA LYS A 560 -15.61 -21.37 21.32
C LYS A 560 -16.71 -21.92 20.42
N THR A 561 -16.77 -21.43 19.18
CA THR A 561 -17.87 -21.73 18.25
C THR A 561 -17.50 -22.79 17.22
N GLY A 562 -16.21 -23.06 17.03
CA GLY A 562 -15.69 -23.88 15.93
C GLY A 562 -15.77 -23.21 14.56
N ALA A 563 -16.37 -22.01 14.47
CA ALA A 563 -16.55 -21.27 13.22
C ALA A 563 -15.21 -20.72 12.70
N MET A 564 -15.06 -20.66 11.38
CA MET A 564 -13.88 -20.06 10.75
C MET A 564 -14.00 -18.53 10.81
N VAL A 565 -13.12 -17.88 11.58
CA VAL A 565 -13.07 -16.42 11.70
C VAL A 565 -11.93 -15.86 10.86
N LEU A 566 -12.23 -14.82 10.09
CA LEU A 566 -11.24 -14.07 9.34
C LEU A 566 -10.52 -13.10 10.27
N LYS A 567 -9.19 -13.17 10.29
CA LYS A 567 -8.34 -12.26 11.03
C LYS A 567 -7.37 -11.56 10.07
N ARG A 568 -7.34 -10.23 10.08
CA ARG A 568 -6.35 -9.47 9.31
C ARG A 568 -4.95 -9.66 9.91
N PHE A 569 -3.94 -9.66 9.05
CA PHE A 569 -2.54 -9.73 9.48
C PHE A 569 -2.16 -8.44 10.23
N ALA A 570 -1.12 -8.51 11.06
CA ALA A 570 -0.47 -7.29 11.51
C ALA A 570 0.15 -6.58 10.30
N TYR A 571 0.20 -5.24 10.32
CA TYR A 571 0.65 -4.45 9.16
C TYR A 571 1.97 -4.96 8.55
N ALA A 572 2.98 -5.27 9.37
CA ALA A 572 4.28 -5.72 8.88
C ALA A 572 4.20 -7.05 8.11
N ASP A 573 3.36 -7.99 8.54
CA ASP A 573 3.15 -9.26 7.83
C ASP A 573 2.24 -9.05 6.61
N GLU A 574 1.22 -8.20 6.74
CA GLU A 574 0.31 -7.85 5.65
C GLU A 574 1.07 -7.19 4.50
N SER A 575 1.96 -6.24 4.79
CA SER A 575 2.74 -5.51 3.78
C SER A 575 3.69 -6.42 3.02
N ILE A 576 4.40 -7.33 3.71
CA ILE A 576 5.29 -8.30 3.05
C ILE A 576 4.48 -9.22 2.12
N LYS A 577 3.34 -9.72 2.57
CA LYS A 577 2.53 -10.62 1.73
C LYS A 577 1.86 -9.88 0.57
N THR A 578 1.37 -8.66 0.77
CA THR A 578 0.87 -7.80 -0.32
C THR A 578 1.97 -7.51 -1.34
N LEU A 579 3.20 -7.26 -0.88
CA LEU A 579 4.36 -7.05 -1.73
C LEU A 579 4.70 -8.30 -2.56
N MET A 580 4.60 -9.49 -1.97
CA MET A 580 4.77 -10.76 -2.70
C MET A 580 3.71 -10.92 -3.79
N GLU A 581 2.43 -10.68 -3.50
CA GLU A 581 1.34 -10.78 -4.50
C GLU A 581 1.54 -9.78 -5.65
N ALA A 582 1.89 -8.53 -5.32
CA ALA A 582 2.22 -7.51 -6.32
C ALA A 582 3.42 -7.91 -7.17
N THR A 583 4.45 -8.50 -6.56
CA THR A 583 5.62 -9.02 -7.28
C THR A 583 5.23 -10.13 -8.23
N SER A 584 4.41 -11.09 -7.79
CA SER A 584 3.90 -12.17 -8.64
C SER A 584 3.11 -11.63 -9.84
N LEU A 585 2.24 -10.63 -9.62
CA LEU A 585 1.49 -9.99 -10.70
C LEU A 585 2.41 -9.28 -11.71
N ALA A 586 3.44 -8.57 -11.23
CA ALA A 586 4.41 -7.90 -12.09
C ALA A 586 5.18 -8.89 -12.97
N TYR A 587 5.71 -9.96 -12.37
CA TYR A 587 6.40 -11.02 -13.10
C TYR A 587 5.49 -11.73 -14.08
N ALA A 588 4.23 -11.99 -13.70
CA ALA A 588 3.26 -12.61 -14.59
C ALA A 588 2.98 -11.76 -15.83
N ASP A 589 2.85 -10.44 -15.69
CA ASP A 589 2.70 -9.55 -16.84
C ASP A 589 3.96 -9.60 -17.73
N SER A 590 5.15 -9.52 -17.15
CA SER A 590 6.42 -9.65 -17.88
C SER A 590 6.54 -10.97 -18.67
N ILE A 591 6.20 -12.10 -18.04
CA ILE A 591 6.31 -13.45 -18.61
C ILE A 591 5.22 -13.68 -19.68
N LEU A 592 4.03 -13.09 -19.52
CA LEU A 592 2.99 -13.12 -20.55
C LEU A 592 3.42 -12.30 -21.78
N GLN A 593 3.94 -11.09 -21.59
CA GLN A 593 4.45 -10.27 -22.71
C GLN A 593 5.64 -10.92 -23.41
N PHE A 594 6.46 -11.68 -22.69
CA PHE A 594 7.52 -12.50 -23.28
C PHE A 594 6.96 -13.53 -24.28
N ALA A 595 5.88 -14.25 -23.94
CA ALA A 595 5.22 -15.15 -24.86
C ALA A 595 4.59 -14.43 -26.07
N TYR A 596 4.02 -13.24 -25.87
CA TYR A 596 3.58 -12.41 -27.00
C TYR A 596 4.75 -11.95 -27.89
N GLY A 597 5.92 -11.67 -27.30
CA GLY A 597 7.15 -11.40 -28.04
C GLY A 597 7.56 -12.56 -28.94
N PHE A 598 7.49 -13.80 -28.43
CA PHE A 598 7.71 -15.01 -29.21
C PHE A 598 6.72 -15.10 -30.39
N ILE A 599 5.41 -14.94 -30.14
CA ILE A 599 4.36 -14.97 -31.17
C ILE A 599 4.65 -13.94 -32.27
N ASN A 600 4.88 -12.68 -31.89
CA ASN A 600 5.14 -11.60 -32.84
C ASN A 600 6.40 -11.86 -33.67
N ASN A 601 7.46 -12.39 -33.05
CA ASN A 601 8.68 -12.75 -33.77
C ASN A 601 8.45 -13.88 -34.77
N PHE A 602 7.63 -14.89 -34.43
CA PHE A 602 7.25 -15.95 -35.35
C PHE A 602 6.47 -15.40 -36.54
N LEU A 603 5.42 -14.60 -36.28
CA LEU A 603 4.61 -13.97 -37.33
C LEU A 603 5.45 -13.10 -38.27
N ASN A 604 6.35 -12.28 -37.71
CA ASN A 604 7.24 -11.43 -38.50
C ASN A 604 8.20 -12.24 -39.38
N LYS A 605 8.67 -13.41 -38.92
CA LYS A 605 9.58 -14.28 -39.70
C LYS A 605 8.88 -14.98 -40.86
N GLN A 606 7.62 -15.37 -40.69
CA GLN A 606 6.83 -15.94 -41.78
C GLN A 606 6.51 -14.90 -42.87
N GLY A 607 6.66 -13.60 -42.54
CA GLY A 607 6.70 -12.49 -43.49
C GLY A 607 5.32 -11.95 -43.88
N SER A 608 5.30 -10.94 -44.74
CA SER A 608 4.10 -10.33 -45.34
C SER A 608 3.27 -11.28 -46.22
N ASN A 609 3.64 -12.56 -46.28
CA ASN A 609 2.99 -13.57 -47.12
C ASN A 609 1.90 -14.35 -46.37
N LEU A 610 1.80 -14.21 -45.04
CA LEU A 610 0.60 -14.63 -44.33
C LEU A 610 -0.42 -13.50 -44.40
N ASP A 611 -1.46 -13.72 -45.17
CA ASP A 611 -2.66 -12.91 -45.04
C ASP A 611 -3.30 -13.22 -43.68
N SER A 612 -3.99 -12.26 -43.07
CA SER A 612 -4.68 -12.50 -41.79
C SER A 612 -5.66 -13.68 -41.85
N ASP A 613 -6.12 -14.01 -43.06
CA ASP A 613 -7.04 -15.08 -43.36
C ASP A 613 -6.38 -16.47 -43.30
N ASP A 614 -5.05 -16.55 -43.27
CA ASP A 614 -4.30 -17.81 -43.19
C ASP A 614 -4.15 -18.35 -41.75
N LEU A 615 -4.48 -17.53 -40.73
CA LEU A 615 -4.46 -17.97 -39.33
C LEU A 615 -5.71 -18.83 -39.04
N PRO A 616 -5.57 -20.11 -38.68
CA PRO A 616 -6.72 -21.00 -38.45
C PRO A 616 -7.48 -20.68 -37.16
N PHE A 617 -6.97 -19.74 -36.37
CA PHE A 617 -7.52 -19.32 -35.09
C PHE A 617 -7.28 -17.81 -34.87
N SER A 618 -8.07 -17.23 -33.97
CA SER A 618 -7.77 -15.88 -33.45
C SER A 618 -6.73 -15.98 -32.34
N ILE A 619 -5.85 -14.98 -32.25
CA ILE A 619 -4.88 -14.84 -31.16
C ILE A 619 -5.49 -13.87 -30.13
N PRO A 620 -5.91 -14.35 -28.94
CA PRO A 620 -6.41 -13.48 -27.88
C PRO A 620 -5.36 -12.42 -27.51
N LYS A 621 -5.80 -11.19 -27.22
CA LYS A 621 -4.94 -10.09 -26.75
C LYS A 621 -5.14 -9.87 -25.25
N LEU A 622 -4.64 -10.81 -24.46
CA LEU A 622 -4.79 -10.81 -23.01
C LEU A 622 -3.71 -9.96 -22.35
N ARG A 623 -4.04 -9.38 -21.19
CA ARG A 623 -3.08 -8.71 -20.30
C ARG A 623 -3.49 -8.89 -18.85
N PHE A 624 -2.54 -8.76 -17.93
CA PHE A 624 -2.91 -8.64 -16.53
C PHE A 624 -3.49 -7.25 -16.22
N VAL A 625 -4.38 -7.20 -15.23
CA VAL A 625 -4.92 -5.94 -14.68
C VAL A 625 -3.77 -5.05 -14.21
N LYS A 626 -3.88 -3.74 -14.48
CA LYS A 626 -2.94 -2.79 -13.86
C LYS A 626 -3.20 -2.73 -12.37
N ALA A 627 -2.14 -2.50 -11.60
CA ALA A 627 -2.24 -2.56 -10.16
C ALA A 627 -1.22 -1.65 -9.45
N CYS A 628 -1.47 -1.41 -8.17
CA CYS A 628 -0.51 -0.77 -7.27
C CYS A 628 -0.61 -1.34 -5.85
N ILE A 629 0.48 -1.23 -5.10
CA ILE A 629 0.47 -1.48 -3.66
C ILE A 629 0.04 -0.19 -2.97
N ALA A 630 -0.91 -0.26 -2.05
CA ALA A 630 -1.33 0.89 -1.26
C ALA A 630 -1.12 0.64 0.24
N TYR A 631 -0.62 1.66 0.94
CA TYR A 631 -0.48 1.65 2.40
C TYR A 631 -1.39 2.70 3.02
N SER A 632 -2.27 2.29 3.94
CA SER A 632 -3.17 3.21 4.62
C SER A 632 -2.53 3.86 5.84
N PHE A 633 -2.79 5.16 6.02
CA PHE A 633 -2.33 5.89 7.19
C PHE A 633 -3.25 5.61 8.39
N GLY A 634 -2.65 5.22 9.53
CA GLY A 634 -3.43 4.95 10.75
C GLY A 634 -4.10 6.21 11.30
N LYS A 635 -5.34 6.07 11.80
CA LYS A 635 -6.11 7.16 12.45
C LYS A 635 -5.56 7.59 13.84
N GLY A 636 -4.28 7.33 14.12
CA GLY A 636 -3.65 7.67 15.39
C GLY A 636 -3.51 9.18 15.58
N LYS A 637 -3.87 9.68 16.77
CA LYS A 637 -3.73 11.10 17.16
C LYS A 637 -2.30 11.57 16.92
N GLN A 638 -2.12 12.42 15.89
CA GLN A 638 -1.01 13.33 15.61
C GLN A 638 0.09 13.42 16.70
N GLN A 639 0.92 12.39 16.85
CA GLN A 639 2.26 12.58 17.40
C GLN A 639 3.19 12.64 16.20
N ALA A 640 3.58 13.88 15.91
CA ALA A 640 4.03 14.41 14.63
C ALA A 640 5.38 13.91 14.10
N ALA A 641 5.77 12.64 14.33
CA ALA A 641 7.10 12.17 13.95
C ALA A 641 7.16 10.77 13.30
N SER A 642 6.06 10.00 13.26
CA SER A 642 6.08 8.67 12.63
C SER A 642 4.77 8.41 11.89
N THR A 643 4.82 8.41 10.56
CA THR A 643 3.73 7.95 9.70
C THR A 643 3.58 6.43 9.86
N SER A 644 2.88 5.99 10.90
CA SER A 644 2.56 4.57 11.08
C SER A 644 1.45 4.17 10.11
N TYR A 645 1.76 3.26 9.19
CA TYR A 645 0.75 2.64 8.34
C TYR A 645 -0.09 1.63 9.15
N SER A 646 -1.38 1.51 8.80
CA SER A 646 -2.32 0.62 9.48
C SER A 646 -2.69 -0.64 8.69
N ALA A 647 -2.61 -0.57 7.36
CA ALA A 647 -2.91 -1.70 6.48
C ALA A 647 -2.12 -1.61 5.17
N ALA A 648 -2.02 -2.74 4.48
CA ALA A 648 -1.52 -2.82 3.11
C ALA A 648 -2.56 -3.46 2.19
N TYR A 649 -2.74 -2.89 1.01
CA TYR A 649 -3.69 -3.32 -0.01
C TYR A 649 -2.99 -3.56 -1.34
N LEU A 650 -3.50 -4.54 -2.11
CA LEU A 650 -3.24 -4.64 -3.53
C LEU A 650 -4.47 -4.04 -4.24
N LEU A 651 -4.27 -2.94 -4.96
CA LEU A 651 -5.33 -2.26 -5.71
C LEU A 651 -5.18 -2.61 -7.18
N GLU A 652 -6.24 -3.09 -7.81
CA GLU A 652 -6.25 -3.53 -9.22
C GLU A 652 -7.33 -2.82 -10.02
N GLU A 653 -7.19 -2.81 -11.35
CA GLU A 653 -8.30 -2.47 -12.24
C GLU A 653 -9.51 -3.36 -11.95
N LEU A 654 -10.69 -2.76 -11.80
CA LEU A 654 -11.91 -3.52 -11.62
C LEU A 654 -12.30 -4.18 -12.94
N ILE A 655 -12.34 -5.51 -12.95
CA ILE A 655 -12.83 -6.28 -14.10
C ILE A 655 -14.35 -6.02 -14.23
N PRO A 656 -14.86 -5.69 -15.45
CA PRO A 656 -16.28 -5.40 -15.66
C PRO A 656 -17.18 -6.55 -15.22
N THR A 657 -18.22 -6.23 -14.44
CA THR A 657 -19.15 -7.23 -13.88
C THR A 657 -20.11 -7.84 -14.91
N GLU A 658 -20.17 -7.25 -16.10
CA GLU A 658 -21.01 -7.70 -17.21
C GLU A 658 -20.42 -8.94 -17.90
N LEU A 659 -19.13 -9.19 -17.71
CA LEU A 659 -18.43 -10.36 -18.25
C LEU A 659 -18.27 -11.43 -17.15
N PRO A 660 -18.46 -12.72 -17.50
CA PRO A 660 -18.26 -13.79 -16.53
C PRO A 660 -16.77 -13.86 -16.13
N PHE A 661 -16.52 -13.90 -14.83
CA PHE A 661 -15.19 -14.21 -14.29
C PHE A 661 -14.93 -15.71 -14.44
N ILE A 662 -13.95 -16.06 -15.27
CA ILE A 662 -13.63 -17.42 -15.66
C ILE A 662 -12.25 -17.79 -15.12
N LYS A 663 -12.13 -18.99 -14.56
CA LYS A 663 -10.85 -19.63 -14.25
C LYS A 663 -10.51 -20.58 -15.39
N TYR A 664 -9.51 -20.20 -16.20
CA TYR A 664 -9.14 -20.88 -17.43
C TYR A 664 -8.30 -22.14 -17.17
N ILE A 665 -7.32 -22.03 -16.26
CA ILE A 665 -6.36 -23.10 -15.91
C ILE A 665 -6.17 -23.07 -14.39
N HIS A 666 -6.08 -24.25 -13.77
CA HIS A 666 -5.80 -24.40 -12.33
C HIS A 666 -4.30 -24.49 -12.06
N ASN A 667 -3.81 -23.98 -10.92
CA ASN A 667 -2.36 -24.04 -10.59
C ASN A 667 -1.78 -25.47 -10.44
N ALA A 668 -2.63 -26.49 -10.39
CA ALA A 668 -2.25 -27.90 -10.27
C ALA A 668 -2.29 -28.68 -11.59
N ASP A 669 -2.77 -28.05 -12.67
CA ASP A 669 -3.03 -28.70 -13.95
C ASP A 669 -2.46 -27.89 -15.12
N ALA A 670 -2.01 -28.56 -16.17
CA ALA A 670 -1.48 -27.97 -17.40
C ALA A 670 -2.45 -28.09 -18.59
N VAL A 671 -3.75 -28.17 -18.30
CA VAL A 671 -4.83 -28.35 -19.28
C VAL A 671 -5.97 -27.37 -19.01
N PRO A 672 -6.82 -27.07 -20.01
CA PRO A 672 -8.02 -26.26 -19.81
C PRO A 672 -8.90 -26.82 -18.71
N LEU A 673 -9.40 -25.96 -17.82
CA LEU A 673 -10.42 -26.34 -16.84
C LEU A 673 -11.82 -26.44 -17.47
N LEU A 674 -12.03 -25.73 -18.58
CA LEU A 674 -13.29 -25.62 -19.29
C LEU A 674 -13.46 -26.77 -20.29
N GLU A 675 -14.71 -27.16 -20.54
CA GLU A 675 -15.08 -28.06 -21.62
C GLU A 675 -15.18 -27.30 -22.97
N GLU A 676 -15.07 -28.03 -24.09
CA GLU A 676 -15.06 -27.44 -25.44
C GLU A 676 -16.30 -26.61 -25.78
N SER A 677 -17.45 -26.93 -25.20
CA SER A 677 -18.68 -26.17 -25.38
C SER A 677 -18.80 -24.93 -24.50
N GLU A 678 -17.90 -24.73 -23.53
CA GLU A 678 -17.99 -23.63 -22.58
C GLU A 678 -17.35 -22.34 -23.11
N PRO A 679 -17.98 -21.17 -22.87
CA PRO A 679 -17.38 -19.89 -23.21
C PRO A 679 -16.01 -19.73 -22.55
N GLY A 680 -14.99 -19.38 -23.35
CA GLY A 680 -13.61 -19.19 -22.87
C GLY A 680 -12.70 -20.40 -23.09
N TYR A 681 -13.21 -21.55 -23.56
CA TYR A 681 -12.38 -22.72 -23.84
C TYR A 681 -11.22 -22.43 -24.81
N ASP A 682 -11.48 -21.69 -25.90
CA ASP A 682 -10.42 -21.31 -26.84
C ASP A 682 -9.37 -20.41 -26.19
N THR A 683 -9.78 -19.54 -25.26
CA THR A 683 -8.84 -18.75 -24.45
C THR A 683 -8.01 -19.65 -23.53
N SER A 684 -8.62 -20.67 -22.90
CA SER A 684 -7.88 -21.67 -22.12
C SER A 684 -6.88 -22.47 -22.95
N LYS A 685 -7.25 -22.88 -24.18
CA LYS A 685 -6.31 -23.55 -25.11
C LYS A 685 -5.14 -22.65 -25.47
N PHE A 686 -5.41 -21.39 -25.82
CA PHE A 686 -4.37 -20.41 -26.09
C PHE A 686 -3.45 -20.23 -24.86
N LEU A 687 -4.01 -20.14 -23.66
CA LEU A 687 -3.24 -20.02 -22.43
C LEU A 687 -2.39 -21.27 -22.14
N CYS A 688 -2.85 -22.48 -22.46
CA CYS A 688 -2.02 -23.69 -22.37
C CYS A 688 -0.82 -23.62 -23.33
N PHE A 689 -1.01 -23.10 -24.55
CA PHE A 689 0.08 -22.82 -25.48
C PHE A 689 1.06 -21.77 -24.92
N VAL A 690 0.54 -20.71 -24.29
CA VAL A 690 1.39 -19.71 -23.61
C VAL A 690 2.24 -20.36 -22.51
N GLN A 691 1.69 -21.28 -21.71
CA GLN A 691 2.48 -22.04 -20.72
C GLN A 691 3.61 -22.85 -21.39
N HIS A 692 3.32 -23.46 -22.55
CA HIS A 692 4.30 -24.23 -23.32
C HIS A 692 5.46 -23.35 -23.80
N VAL A 693 5.16 -22.21 -24.44
CA VAL A 693 6.17 -21.22 -24.86
C VAL A 693 7.04 -20.82 -23.67
N GLN A 694 6.42 -20.43 -22.56
CA GLN A 694 7.14 -20.00 -21.37
C GLN A 694 8.05 -21.10 -20.81
N PHE A 695 7.57 -22.34 -20.76
CA PHE A 695 8.34 -23.46 -20.27
C PHE A 695 9.55 -23.76 -21.17
N VAL A 696 9.36 -23.86 -22.49
CA VAL A 696 10.44 -24.18 -23.44
C VAL A 696 11.46 -23.05 -23.51
N GLU A 697 11.00 -21.82 -23.71
CA GLU A 697 11.87 -20.65 -23.91
C GLU A 697 12.58 -20.23 -22.62
N SER A 698 12.06 -20.61 -21.45
CA SER A 698 12.77 -20.44 -20.17
C SER A 698 13.65 -21.63 -19.81
N HIS A 699 13.81 -22.63 -20.69
CA HIS A 699 14.55 -23.86 -20.41
C HIS A 699 14.05 -24.60 -19.16
N GLY A 700 12.72 -24.70 -19.04
CA GLY A 700 12.03 -25.39 -17.96
C GLY A 700 12.21 -24.72 -16.60
N GLN A 701 12.47 -23.41 -16.55
CA GLN A 701 12.69 -22.69 -15.28
C GLN A 701 11.40 -22.06 -14.73
N VAL A 702 10.53 -21.54 -15.60
CA VAL A 702 9.34 -20.80 -15.19
C VAL A 702 8.19 -20.93 -16.20
N PHE A 703 6.97 -20.98 -15.69
CA PHE A 703 5.75 -20.75 -16.47
C PHE A 703 4.65 -20.16 -15.59
N LEU A 704 3.61 -19.59 -16.18
CA LEU A 704 2.46 -19.07 -15.45
C LEU A 704 1.37 -20.13 -15.35
N SER A 705 0.63 -20.14 -14.25
CA SER A 705 -0.59 -20.93 -14.10
C SER A 705 -1.63 -20.12 -13.33
N ASP A 706 -2.72 -20.77 -12.94
CA ASP A 706 -3.87 -20.14 -12.27
C ASP A 706 -4.50 -18.99 -13.07
N PHE A 707 -4.50 -19.10 -14.40
CA PHE A 707 -5.07 -18.05 -15.24
C PHE A 707 -6.56 -17.89 -14.96
N GLN A 708 -6.96 -16.68 -14.56
CA GLN A 708 -8.34 -16.33 -14.28
C GLN A 708 -8.60 -14.86 -14.56
N GLY A 709 -9.82 -14.52 -14.96
CA GLY A 709 -10.17 -13.16 -15.37
C GLY A 709 -11.47 -13.10 -16.17
N ALA A 710 -11.68 -12.00 -16.91
CA ALA A 710 -12.81 -11.88 -17.81
C ALA A 710 -12.43 -11.03 -19.03
N GLY A 711 -12.92 -11.43 -20.21
CA GLY A 711 -12.59 -10.76 -21.47
C GLY A 711 -11.09 -10.82 -21.77
N ASP A 712 -10.46 -9.66 -21.92
CA ASP A 712 -9.03 -9.49 -22.17
C ASP A 712 -8.19 -9.27 -20.89
N LEU A 713 -8.83 -9.25 -19.72
CA LEU A 713 -8.19 -8.96 -18.43
C LEU A 713 -7.99 -10.22 -17.61
N LEU A 714 -6.74 -10.45 -17.20
CA LEU A 714 -6.32 -11.50 -16.28
C LEU A 714 -5.96 -10.91 -14.91
N THR A 715 -6.13 -11.67 -13.84
CA THR A 715 -5.75 -11.31 -12.48
C THR A 715 -5.32 -12.54 -11.68
N ASP A 716 -4.78 -12.33 -10.47
CA ASP A 716 -4.39 -13.37 -9.53
C ASP A 716 -3.59 -14.53 -10.16
N PRO A 717 -2.47 -14.23 -10.85
CA PRO A 717 -1.65 -15.27 -11.45
C PRO A 717 -0.92 -16.10 -10.40
N GLN A 718 -0.53 -17.30 -10.81
CA GLN A 718 0.49 -18.08 -10.12
C GLN A 718 1.74 -18.20 -10.99
N VAL A 719 2.89 -17.73 -10.48
CA VAL A 719 4.19 -17.99 -11.11
C VAL A 719 4.71 -19.34 -10.60
N MET A 720 4.88 -20.29 -11.51
CA MET A 720 5.39 -21.64 -11.23
C MET A 720 6.88 -21.67 -11.55
N THR A 721 7.71 -22.07 -10.59
CA THR A 721 9.18 -22.08 -10.78
C THR A 721 9.79 -23.42 -10.44
N HIS A 722 10.89 -23.73 -11.11
CA HIS A 722 11.57 -25.02 -10.94
C HIS A 722 12.06 -25.20 -9.48
N PRO A 723 11.75 -26.32 -8.80
CA PRO A 723 12.04 -26.50 -7.37
C PRO A 723 13.53 -26.52 -7.03
N LYS A 724 14.38 -26.90 -8.00
CA LYS A 724 15.85 -26.89 -7.86
C LYS A 724 16.50 -25.51 -8.02
N LEU A 725 15.74 -24.43 -8.20
CA LEU A 725 16.32 -23.08 -8.22
C LEU A 725 17.04 -22.80 -6.90
N LYS A 726 18.24 -22.22 -6.98
CA LYS A 726 19.09 -21.90 -5.84
C LYS A 726 19.50 -20.44 -5.86
N ASP A 727 19.71 -19.87 -4.68
CA ASP A 727 20.28 -18.54 -4.55
C ASP A 727 21.78 -18.55 -4.93
N GLY A 728 22.41 -17.38 -4.95
CA GLY A 728 23.86 -17.25 -5.23
C GLY A 728 24.76 -17.98 -4.24
N ASN A 729 24.22 -18.45 -3.10
CA ASN A 729 24.93 -19.24 -2.10
C ASN A 729 24.60 -20.74 -2.20
N GLY A 730 23.82 -21.17 -3.20
CA GLY A 730 23.43 -22.56 -3.39
C GLY A 730 22.26 -23.04 -2.51
N ASN A 731 21.60 -22.15 -1.76
CA ASN A 731 20.42 -22.51 -0.95
C ASN A 731 19.18 -22.65 -1.85
N PRO A 732 18.33 -23.67 -1.63
CA PRO A 732 17.07 -23.80 -2.36
C PRO A 732 16.17 -22.57 -2.19
N LEU A 733 15.66 -22.07 -3.31
CA LEU A 733 14.71 -20.95 -3.36
C LEU A 733 13.28 -21.49 -3.28
N GLN A 734 12.78 -21.72 -2.07
CA GLN A 734 11.40 -22.14 -1.86
C GLN A 734 10.44 -20.94 -1.85
N ASN A 735 9.25 -21.11 -2.42
CA ASN A 735 8.14 -20.14 -2.38
C ASN A 735 8.49 -18.73 -2.88
N LEU A 736 9.31 -18.63 -3.93
CA LEU A 736 9.75 -17.35 -4.53
C LEU A 736 8.59 -16.38 -4.81
N PHE A 737 7.48 -16.92 -5.30
CA PHE A 737 6.30 -16.15 -5.72
C PHE A 737 5.05 -16.52 -4.90
N GLY A 738 5.25 -16.87 -3.63
CA GLY A 738 4.17 -17.24 -2.71
C GLY A 738 3.93 -18.75 -2.60
N GLU A 739 2.93 -19.10 -1.81
CA GLU A 739 2.61 -20.48 -1.40
C GLU A 739 1.96 -21.31 -2.51
N GLY A 740 1.50 -20.68 -3.60
CA GLY A 740 0.88 -21.40 -4.72
C GLY A 740 1.87 -22.00 -5.71
N ASN A 741 3.18 -21.84 -5.51
CA ASN A 741 4.20 -22.53 -6.30
C ASN A 741 4.29 -24.01 -5.88
N VAL A 742 3.45 -24.85 -6.49
CA VAL A 742 3.36 -26.28 -6.18
C VAL A 742 4.42 -27.06 -6.95
N GLU A 743 5.47 -27.51 -6.24
CA GLU A 743 6.57 -28.31 -6.80
C GLU A 743 6.08 -29.51 -7.62
N GLU A 744 5.13 -30.26 -7.08
CA GLU A 744 4.58 -31.45 -7.76
C GLU A 744 3.91 -31.08 -9.09
N ALA A 745 3.16 -29.97 -9.14
CA ALA A 745 2.49 -29.51 -10.35
C ALA A 745 3.52 -29.04 -11.39
N PHE A 746 4.58 -28.34 -10.97
CA PHE A 746 5.67 -27.97 -11.85
C PHE A 746 6.31 -29.20 -12.52
N MET A 747 6.65 -30.21 -11.71
CA MET A 747 7.29 -31.44 -12.22
C MET A 747 6.36 -32.28 -13.11
N LYS A 748 5.05 -32.20 -12.90
CA LYS A 748 4.05 -32.88 -13.73
C LYS A 748 3.75 -32.16 -15.04
N PHE A 749 4.13 -30.89 -15.18
CA PHE A 749 3.82 -30.07 -16.36
C PHE A 749 4.19 -30.77 -17.69
N PRO A 750 5.40 -31.32 -17.89
CA PRO A 750 5.75 -32.04 -19.13
C PRO A 750 4.81 -33.20 -19.47
N SER A 751 4.34 -33.93 -18.45
CA SER A 751 3.46 -35.09 -18.64
C SER A 751 1.98 -34.74 -18.78
N GLN A 752 1.57 -33.59 -18.23
CA GLN A 752 0.18 -33.15 -18.24
C GLN A 752 -0.14 -32.27 -19.45
N HIS A 753 0.81 -31.45 -19.90
CA HIS A 753 0.61 -30.55 -21.01
C HIS A 753 0.30 -31.33 -22.28
N LYS A 754 -0.78 -30.94 -22.97
CA LYS A 754 -1.17 -31.49 -24.26
C LYS A 754 -1.04 -30.41 -25.31
N CYS A 755 -0.13 -30.61 -26.26
CA CYS A 755 -0.01 -29.72 -27.41
C CYS A 755 -1.35 -29.63 -28.14
N ASN A 756 -1.69 -28.42 -28.57
CA ASN A 756 -2.91 -28.10 -29.29
C ASN A 756 -2.58 -27.41 -30.62
N GLU A 757 -3.61 -26.94 -31.33
CA GLU A 757 -3.47 -26.30 -32.64
C GLU A 757 -2.52 -25.10 -32.63
N TYR A 758 -2.46 -24.32 -31.54
CA TYR A 758 -1.51 -23.21 -31.40
C TYR A 758 -0.07 -23.75 -31.32
N CYS A 759 0.18 -24.74 -30.46
CA CYS A 759 1.51 -25.33 -30.30
C CYS A 759 2.05 -25.86 -31.64
N THR A 760 1.22 -26.60 -32.37
CA THR A 760 1.57 -27.14 -33.68
C THR A 760 1.81 -26.04 -34.72
N TRP A 761 0.96 -25.01 -34.76
CA TRP A 761 1.07 -23.93 -35.74
C TRP A 761 2.31 -23.06 -35.53
N PHE A 762 2.66 -22.80 -34.26
CA PHE A 762 3.86 -22.06 -33.88
C PHE A 762 5.13 -22.93 -33.86
N ASP A 763 5.08 -24.14 -34.41
CA ASP A 763 6.20 -25.07 -34.56
C ASP A 763 6.93 -25.36 -33.23
N LEU A 764 6.15 -25.50 -32.15
CA LEU A 764 6.70 -25.93 -30.86
C LEU A 764 6.85 -27.45 -30.86
N GLU A 765 8.05 -27.92 -30.53
CA GLU A 765 8.30 -29.34 -30.29
C GLU A 765 7.44 -29.83 -29.10
N PRO A 766 6.81 -31.02 -29.18
CA PRO A 766 6.14 -31.61 -28.04
C PRO A 766 7.09 -31.75 -26.84
N ILE A 767 6.61 -31.39 -25.64
CA ILE A 767 7.39 -31.56 -24.42
C ILE A 767 7.55 -33.06 -24.14
N ASN A 768 8.73 -33.59 -24.45
CA ASN A 768 9.04 -34.98 -24.19
C ASN A 768 9.33 -35.18 -22.69
N THR A 769 8.68 -36.18 -22.09
CA THR A 769 9.07 -36.67 -20.77
C THR A 769 10.30 -37.56 -20.94
N GLU A 770 11.50 -37.02 -20.73
CA GLU A 770 12.69 -37.86 -20.53
C GLU A 770 12.64 -38.63 -19.21
#